data_AF-A0A101MQG1-F1
#
_entry.id   AF-A0A101MQG1-F1
#
_cell.length_a   1.000
_cell.length_b   1.000
_cell.length_c   1.000
_cell.angle_alpha   90.00
_cell.angle_beta   90.00
_cell.angle_gamma   90.00
#
_symmetry.space_group_name_H-M   'P 1'
#
loop_
_entity.id
_entity.type
_entity.pdbx_description
1 polymer ?
#
loop_
_entity_poly.entity_id
_entity_poly.type
_entity_poly.pdbx_seq_one_letter_code
_entity_poly.pdbx_strand_id
1 'polypeptide(L)'
;MDYPVENGRTYHRYHEGAYVYPNDEQEIERLDMQHHMFKLAMDGKLFQVPLQDPKHILDIGTGSGIWPIEMSALFPNTEIIGTDLSPVQPTEVPPNVHFLIDDATEEEWLWNKNYFDFIHTGHMTGAMPSFKRVIRQAFKHLKPGAYMECHELDPKPKCDDGTMPPENRDGGYSAFAMHDWVDLNVRSSRDADPPRQFRIAHRIAQWMKDIGFVDVEQRLIKIPTNTWPEDEKLRTIGAWSENNWLDALSGWSYKPFLALGWSKPEIEVFLVDSSRQESESCHAKVDSECLRQAQDSNRPAHAIANPMSFGRHAYRHALKPPATATLDHPWISDDLLAATFRRFANGQRRHGSCVPGPLEARRRLAKRRNTALASIGGGPAEDIACLFGRNGREHMKWSDHPWQRAPFETQSFVDHSFGPPEVPFSFSDQNPEPGPEPSEFHTTHPPPSYLAKADQATREQMLEGFLDGNNWGIEDARDFTRRLRIDLHREPRYSRQIFERLLARSDPDLTEAIAFLDDPFLNTRGSGNYAAAVEIFVRTKTKRGKRTAVLNAINRALELGLISTDEICLIITALPNIIVERNKTLGSWDHKALLKHYRAMWKAIGCCNILGYHDLDRSIVDAWLGELLRTRSFHFAEELIIETHDADRRSQWPSALVQAWLESMDVDSETSLPFPNKIFSQLDVNSAADCVIRVTESLASSSADRVSRNQLLERWRDCLANAKVISTVAKSQVWFDFPLPCLQTQIKHGPLSHSTQRQIILRLWLLRTLGRSTGPMYNQSARATDQPIYSLLNLYQTVIQDTSGSFYPNFMREIHDLDLPYNSLLLLALNKKGKTSITKTTRKTLEQLETSQLSLAEVWTNPSIYKGIQKLFHTSFDEMFHRMNLTSPDTVEEILNVVRSGDSNNIWPILRLLNNNTPFKVSLHKAWQPIPHPDEKVLVRYHPAPRDSRCPDPHAAVDLVNQMAVALSCCRHLTPCQSFHMVHWLYGYLRRHGGPVDPEFVRALYHAGVVRYRRDGRRISATQYEYIRWIVGKFESSEVMEELTALPQIGESRVGRQ
;
A
#
# COMPACT_ATOMS: atom_id res chain seq x y z
N MET A 1 19.13 16.12 16.29
CA MET A 1 18.76 15.35 15.09
C MET A 1 17.31 15.62 14.78
N ASP A 2 16.84 15.47 13.54
CA ASP A 2 15.40 15.54 13.26
C ASP A 2 14.78 14.19 13.62
N TYR A 3 13.95 14.15 14.66
CA TYR A 3 13.21 12.95 15.06
C TYR A 3 11.91 12.80 14.26
N PRO A 4 11.48 11.57 13.88
CA PRO A 4 10.16 11.35 13.29
C PRO A 4 9.05 11.80 14.25
N VAL A 5 8.08 12.56 13.72
CA VAL A 5 6.92 13.06 14.46
C VAL A 5 5.68 12.32 14.01
N GLU A 6 5.06 11.58 14.92
CA GLU A 6 3.82 10.85 14.66
C GLU A 6 2.81 11.15 15.77
N ASN A 7 1.55 11.40 15.39
CA ASN A 7 0.46 11.66 16.33
C ASN A 7 0.67 12.85 17.30
N GLY A 8 1.66 13.71 17.02
CA GLY A 8 2.05 14.83 17.90
C GLY A 8 3.10 14.48 18.97
N ARG A 9 3.75 13.32 18.85
CA ARG A 9 4.87 12.87 19.70
C ARG A 9 6.11 12.60 18.84
N THR A 10 7.31 12.73 19.41
CA THR A 10 8.56 12.35 18.71
C THR A 10 8.96 10.91 19.05
N TYR A 11 9.66 10.25 18.13
CA TYR A 11 10.18 8.89 18.32
C TYR A 11 11.65 8.80 17.91
N HIS A 12 12.30 7.69 18.25
CA HIS A 12 13.69 7.43 17.91
C HIS A 12 13.88 7.30 16.38
N ARG A 13 15.07 7.66 15.88
CA ARG A 13 15.40 7.62 14.44
C ARG A 13 16.40 6.53 14.05
N TYR A 14 17.28 6.16 14.97
CA TYR A 14 18.23 5.06 14.77
C TYR A 14 17.45 3.74 14.80
N HIS A 15 17.51 2.93 13.74
CA HIS A 15 16.61 1.79 13.53
C HIS A 15 15.12 2.17 13.70
N GLU A 16 14.63 3.09 12.87
CA GLU A 16 13.23 3.55 12.87
C GLU A 16 12.23 2.37 12.92
N GLY A 17 11.25 2.44 13.83
CA GLY A 17 10.32 1.34 14.15
C GLY A 17 10.82 0.31 15.17
N ALA A 18 12.12 0.28 15.50
CA ALA A 18 12.69 -0.64 16.49
C ALA A 18 12.34 -0.34 17.97
N TYR A 19 11.63 0.75 18.24
CA TYR A 19 11.05 1.12 19.52
C TYR A 19 9.71 1.83 19.29
N VAL A 20 8.75 1.66 20.21
CA VAL A 20 7.34 2.05 20.00
C VAL A 20 6.83 3.13 20.96
N TYR A 21 7.66 3.56 21.92
CA TYR A 21 7.33 4.61 22.87
C TYR A 21 8.02 5.92 22.50
N PRO A 22 7.45 7.08 22.86
CA PRO A 22 7.98 8.39 22.47
C PRO A 22 9.33 8.73 23.13
N ASN A 23 9.97 9.79 22.65
CA ASN A 23 11.23 10.31 23.18
C ASN A 23 11.25 11.86 23.30
N ASP A 24 10.08 12.47 23.38
CA ASP A 24 9.89 13.92 23.56
C ASP A 24 10.05 14.35 25.02
N GLU A 25 10.15 15.67 25.23
CA GLU A 25 10.30 16.34 26.53
C GLU A 25 9.32 15.81 27.59
N GLN A 26 8.04 15.61 27.24
CA GLN A 26 7.03 15.07 28.16
C GLN A 26 7.32 13.63 28.60
N GLU A 27 7.84 12.75 27.74
CA GLU A 27 8.23 11.39 28.15
C GLU A 27 9.51 11.40 29.00
N ILE A 28 10.44 12.32 28.73
CA ILE A 28 11.67 12.49 29.52
C ILE A 28 11.34 12.96 30.95
N GLU A 29 10.49 13.98 31.10
CA GLU A 29 9.98 14.43 32.41
C GLU A 29 9.28 13.29 33.18
N ARG A 30 8.49 12.47 32.48
CA ARG A 30 7.83 11.30 33.07
C ARG A 30 8.83 10.22 33.51
N LEU A 31 9.90 9.98 32.76
CA LEU A 31 10.95 9.02 33.13
C LEU A 31 11.70 9.47 34.40
N ASP A 32 12.00 10.75 34.54
CA ASP A 32 12.62 11.29 35.76
C ASP A 32 11.69 11.20 36.98
N MET A 33 10.39 11.47 36.78
CA MET A 33 9.35 11.25 37.79
C MET A 33 9.29 9.77 38.23
N GLN A 34 9.36 8.86 37.26
CA GLN A 34 9.35 7.41 37.48
C GLN A 34 10.57 6.94 38.27
N HIS A 35 11.77 7.42 37.90
CA HIS A 35 13.01 7.16 38.65
C HIS A 35 12.91 7.63 40.11
N HIS A 36 12.41 8.86 40.34
CA HIS A 36 12.20 9.38 41.69
C HIS A 36 11.24 8.52 42.52
N MET A 37 10.09 8.11 41.93
CA MET A 37 9.12 7.22 42.58
C MET A 37 9.76 5.89 43.02
N PHE A 38 10.55 5.24 42.16
CA PHE A 38 11.19 3.97 42.50
C PHE A 38 12.32 4.16 43.53
N LYS A 39 13.08 5.25 43.45
CA LYS A 39 14.08 5.63 44.46
C LYS A 39 13.44 5.83 45.84
N LEU A 40 12.27 6.47 45.94
CA LEU A 40 11.47 6.55 47.18
C LEU A 40 11.03 5.16 47.67
N ALA A 41 10.54 4.31 46.77
CA ALA A 41 10.15 2.94 47.11
C ALA A 41 11.31 2.11 47.67
N MET A 42 12.55 2.37 47.22
CA MET A 42 13.79 1.72 47.63
C MET A 42 14.56 2.43 48.77
N ASP A 43 13.90 3.31 49.54
CA ASP A 43 14.50 4.04 50.68
C ASP A 43 15.70 4.92 50.27
N GLY A 44 15.60 5.57 49.11
CA GLY A 44 16.59 6.50 48.57
C GLY A 44 17.76 5.84 47.81
N LYS A 45 17.81 4.51 47.75
CA LYS A 45 18.91 3.75 47.12
C LYS A 45 18.73 3.61 45.61
N LEU A 46 19.86 3.65 44.88
CA LEU A 46 19.93 3.47 43.41
C LEU A 46 20.17 2.01 42.99
N PHE A 47 20.81 1.23 43.86
CA PHE A 47 21.09 -0.19 43.68
C PHE A 47 21.02 -0.89 45.04
N GLN A 48 20.94 -2.20 45.04
CA GLN A 48 20.78 -3.01 46.26
C GLN A 48 21.76 -4.19 46.33
N VAL A 49 22.55 -4.46 45.28
CA VAL A 49 23.71 -5.36 45.33
C VAL A 49 24.81 -4.84 46.28
N PRO A 50 25.63 -5.72 46.88
CA PRO A 50 26.78 -5.32 47.70
C PRO A 50 27.98 -4.89 46.83
N LEU A 51 27.79 -3.87 46.00
CA LEU A 51 28.81 -3.37 45.07
C LEU A 51 29.93 -2.63 45.82
N GLN A 52 31.18 -2.96 45.52
CA GLN A 52 32.39 -2.36 46.12
C GLN A 52 33.39 -2.00 45.03
N ASP A 53 33.80 -0.72 44.98
CA ASP A 53 34.80 -0.16 44.06
C ASP A 53 34.73 -0.70 42.60
N PRO A 54 33.56 -0.63 41.93
CA PRO A 54 33.42 -1.07 40.54
C PRO A 54 34.30 -0.23 39.62
N LYS A 55 34.83 -0.80 38.52
CA LYS A 55 35.61 -0.03 37.54
C LYS A 55 34.79 0.36 36.32
N HIS A 56 33.93 -0.54 35.85
CA HIS A 56 33.07 -0.32 34.70
C HIS A 56 31.63 -0.75 35.01
N ILE A 57 30.69 0.18 34.85
CA ILE A 57 29.24 -0.02 34.98
C ILE A 57 28.59 0.21 33.60
N LEU A 58 27.64 -0.65 33.24
CA LEU A 58 26.76 -0.44 32.09
C LEU A 58 25.31 -0.26 32.56
N ASP A 59 24.63 0.76 32.06
CA ASP A 59 23.19 0.95 32.17
C ASP A 59 22.55 0.82 30.78
N ILE A 60 21.57 -0.09 30.64
CA ILE A 60 20.97 -0.46 29.36
C ILE A 60 19.54 0.06 29.27
N GLY A 61 19.27 0.91 28.27
CA GLY A 61 18.00 1.62 28.13
C GLY A 61 17.93 2.81 29.07
N THR A 62 18.96 3.66 29.03
CA THR A 62 19.18 4.69 30.05
C THR A 62 18.18 5.85 30.00
N GLY A 63 17.41 6.01 28.92
CA GLY A 63 16.36 7.01 28.82
C GLY A 63 16.90 8.43 28.98
N SER A 64 16.46 9.15 30.03
CA SER A 64 16.96 10.50 30.37
C SER A 64 18.44 10.52 30.81
N GLY A 65 19.00 9.38 31.20
CA GLY A 65 20.36 9.30 31.75
C GLY A 65 20.47 9.65 33.24
N ILE A 66 19.35 9.87 33.94
CA ILE A 66 19.33 10.29 35.36
C ILE A 66 20.00 9.27 36.29
N TRP A 67 19.81 7.96 36.06
CA TRP A 67 20.38 6.92 36.93
C TRP A 67 21.92 6.87 36.85
N PRO A 68 22.58 6.85 35.67
CA PRO A 68 24.04 6.98 35.57
C PRO A 68 24.60 8.27 36.20
N ILE A 69 23.90 9.40 36.02
CA ILE A 69 24.32 10.70 36.58
C ILE A 69 24.29 10.67 38.11
N GLU A 70 23.24 10.13 38.74
CA GLU A 70 23.22 10.02 40.21
C GLU A 70 24.20 8.97 40.75
N MET A 71 24.47 7.89 39.99
CA MET A 71 25.47 6.87 40.34
C MET A 71 26.90 7.41 40.34
N SER A 72 27.20 8.40 39.48
CA SER A 72 28.55 8.96 39.35
C SER A 72 29.08 9.57 40.65
N ALA A 73 28.19 10.16 41.46
CA ALA A 73 28.51 10.78 42.73
C ALA A 73 28.83 9.75 43.84
N LEU A 74 28.31 8.52 43.71
CA LEU A 74 28.62 7.42 44.63
C LEU A 74 29.96 6.76 44.30
N PHE A 75 30.35 6.76 43.02
CA PHE A 75 31.55 6.09 42.53
C PHE A 75 32.35 6.99 41.56
N PRO A 76 33.08 8.00 42.07
CA PRO A 76 33.74 9.01 41.22
C PRO A 76 34.93 8.48 40.40
N ASN A 77 35.45 7.29 40.73
CA ASN A 77 36.58 6.65 40.01
C ASN A 77 36.12 5.59 38.99
N THR A 78 34.81 5.43 38.80
CA THR A 78 34.20 4.38 37.98
C THR A 78 33.73 4.94 36.65
N GLU A 79 34.06 4.25 35.56
CA GLU A 79 33.48 4.52 34.24
C GLU A 79 32.03 4.01 34.21
N ILE A 80 31.07 4.90 33.98
CA ILE A 80 29.65 4.57 33.90
C ILE A 80 29.17 4.85 32.48
N ILE A 81 28.76 3.80 31.76
CA ILE A 81 28.30 3.88 30.39
C ILE A 81 26.78 3.69 30.36
N GLY A 82 26.03 4.67 29.84
CA GLY A 82 24.61 4.53 29.54
C GLY A 82 24.39 4.29 28.05
N THR A 83 23.55 3.31 27.69
CA THR A 83 23.16 3.04 26.30
C THR A 83 21.68 3.27 26.06
N ASP A 84 21.34 3.87 24.92
CA ASP A 84 19.95 4.04 24.45
C ASP A 84 19.90 4.09 22.91
N LEU A 85 18.70 3.96 22.33
CA LEU A 85 18.45 4.19 20.91
C LEU A 85 18.31 5.69 20.57
N SER A 86 18.00 6.53 21.57
CA SER A 86 17.81 7.98 21.40
C SER A 86 18.85 8.79 22.17
N PRO A 87 19.60 9.72 21.52
CA PRO A 87 20.44 10.70 22.20
C PRO A 87 19.58 11.85 22.75
N VAL A 88 18.94 11.62 23.89
CA VAL A 88 18.07 12.59 24.59
C VAL A 88 18.63 13.05 25.94
N GLN A 89 19.81 12.56 26.31
CA GLN A 89 20.46 12.85 27.58
C GLN A 89 21.08 14.26 27.61
N PRO A 90 21.31 14.87 28.80
CA PRO A 90 21.92 16.19 28.92
C PRO A 90 23.30 16.28 28.25
N THR A 91 23.64 17.46 27.72
CA THR A 91 24.97 17.72 27.11
C THR A 91 26.08 17.96 28.12
N GLU A 92 25.72 18.37 29.34
CA GLU A 92 26.65 18.55 30.46
C GLU A 92 26.44 17.42 31.47
N VAL A 93 27.45 16.56 31.61
CA VAL A 93 27.39 15.33 32.42
C VAL A 93 28.67 15.18 33.25
N PRO A 94 28.65 14.42 34.36
CA PRO A 94 29.84 14.12 35.14
C PRO A 94 30.95 13.48 34.28
N PRO A 95 32.23 13.77 34.54
CA PRO A 95 33.34 13.40 33.64
C PRO A 95 33.57 11.89 33.50
N ASN A 96 32.98 11.09 34.41
CA ASN A 96 33.04 9.63 34.41
C ASN A 96 31.74 8.97 33.90
N VAL A 97 30.80 9.74 33.36
CA VAL A 97 29.56 9.27 32.73
C VAL A 97 29.66 9.47 31.22
N HIS A 98 29.38 8.41 30.46
CA HIS A 98 29.46 8.40 29.01
C HIS A 98 28.18 7.82 28.41
N PHE A 99 27.57 8.52 27.45
CA PHE A 99 26.36 8.08 26.77
C PHE A 99 26.66 7.65 25.34
N LEU A 100 26.15 6.48 24.95
CA LEU A 100 26.34 5.88 23.62
C LEU A 100 24.98 5.55 23.00
N ILE A 101 24.85 5.82 21.69
CA ILE A 101 23.72 5.33 20.90
C ILE A 101 24.04 3.89 20.51
N ASP A 102 23.29 2.91 21.06
CA ASP A 102 23.55 1.48 20.87
C ASP A 102 22.26 0.65 21.02
N ASP A 103 22.12 -0.41 20.22
CA ASP A 103 21.00 -1.36 20.32
C ASP A 103 21.43 -2.62 21.07
N ALA A 104 21.08 -2.68 22.35
CA ALA A 104 21.39 -3.83 23.20
C ALA A 104 20.77 -5.17 22.74
N THR A 105 19.88 -5.16 21.73
CA THR A 105 19.34 -6.37 21.10
C THR A 105 20.29 -7.01 20.09
N GLU A 106 21.38 -6.34 19.67
CA GLU A 106 22.37 -6.85 18.70
C GLU A 106 23.04 -8.19 19.10
N GLU A 107 23.68 -8.87 18.13
CA GLU A 107 24.33 -10.19 18.38
C GLU A 107 25.68 -10.07 19.09
N GLU A 108 26.41 -8.99 18.85
CA GLU A 108 27.69 -8.69 19.50
C GLU A 108 27.64 -7.28 20.08
N TRP A 109 28.00 -7.15 21.36
CA TRP A 109 28.17 -5.85 22.01
C TRP A 109 29.61 -5.36 21.79
N LEU A 110 29.81 -4.04 21.86
CA LEU A 110 31.08 -3.37 21.59
C LEU A 110 32.22 -3.76 22.55
N TRP A 111 31.91 -4.37 23.70
CA TRP A 111 32.88 -4.69 24.76
C TRP A 111 33.33 -6.15 24.75
N ASN A 112 34.55 -6.37 25.22
CA ASN A 112 35.11 -7.70 25.43
C ASN A 112 34.30 -8.52 26.46
N LYS A 113 34.41 -9.85 26.39
CA LYS A 113 33.89 -10.74 27.44
C LYS A 113 34.55 -10.41 28.78
N ASN A 114 33.79 -10.48 29.88
CA ASN A 114 34.28 -10.16 31.23
C ASN A 114 34.85 -8.73 31.40
N TYR A 115 34.18 -7.72 30.83
CA TYR A 115 34.55 -6.30 30.95
C TYR A 115 33.89 -5.61 32.16
N PHE A 116 32.58 -5.79 32.35
CA PHE A 116 31.80 -5.03 33.34
C PHE A 116 31.84 -5.63 34.75
N ASP A 117 31.85 -4.76 35.76
CA ASP A 117 31.71 -5.09 37.19
C ASP A 117 30.25 -5.03 37.64
N PHE A 118 29.40 -4.27 36.94
CA PHE A 118 27.97 -4.17 37.18
C PHE A 118 27.22 -3.88 35.87
N ILE A 119 26.05 -4.50 35.68
CA ILE A 119 25.12 -4.17 34.59
C ILE A 119 23.72 -3.93 35.16
N HIS A 120 23.16 -2.77 34.86
CA HIS A 120 21.83 -2.32 35.26
C HIS A 120 20.85 -2.30 34.07
N THR A 121 19.57 -2.51 34.37
CA THR A 121 18.44 -2.26 33.46
C THR A 121 17.25 -1.73 34.27
N GLY A 122 16.65 -0.61 33.86
CA GLY A 122 15.42 -0.08 34.46
C GLY A 122 14.27 -0.01 33.45
N HIS A 123 13.08 -0.50 33.83
CA HIS A 123 11.80 -0.23 33.14
C HIS A 123 11.76 -0.61 31.64
N MET A 124 12.24 -1.79 31.31
CA MET A 124 12.36 -2.29 29.93
C MET A 124 11.12 -3.04 29.42
N THR A 125 9.98 -2.90 30.12
CA THR A 125 8.66 -3.41 29.73
C THR A 125 8.31 -2.96 28.30
N GLY A 126 8.08 -3.91 27.40
CA GLY A 126 7.72 -3.63 26.00
C GLY A 126 8.88 -3.17 25.09
N ALA A 127 10.03 -2.79 25.64
CA ALA A 127 11.16 -2.27 24.86
C ALA A 127 11.74 -3.30 23.88
N MET A 128 11.90 -4.56 24.33
CA MET A 128 12.77 -5.55 23.67
C MET A 128 12.03 -6.80 23.16
N PRO A 129 12.49 -7.43 22.05
CA PRO A 129 11.94 -8.70 21.57
C PRO A 129 12.21 -9.91 22.48
N SER A 130 13.36 -9.91 23.16
CA SER A 130 13.75 -11.01 24.05
C SER A 130 14.64 -10.52 25.18
N PHE A 131 14.04 -10.15 26.30
CA PHE A 131 14.80 -9.71 27.47
C PHE A 131 15.73 -10.83 28.01
N LYS A 132 15.34 -12.11 27.83
CA LYS A 132 16.21 -13.26 28.12
C LYS A 132 17.49 -13.31 27.25
N ARG A 133 17.45 -12.80 26.01
CA ARG A 133 18.66 -12.66 25.16
C ARG A 133 19.61 -11.60 25.73
N VAL A 134 19.08 -10.47 26.17
CA VAL A 134 19.85 -9.38 26.79
C VAL A 134 20.49 -9.82 28.11
N ILE A 135 19.76 -10.52 29.00
CA ILE A 135 20.33 -11.14 30.22
C ILE A 135 21.50 -12.10 29.86
N ARG A 136 21.42 -12.82 28.74
CA ARG A 136 22.51 -13.72 28.29
C ARG A 136 23.74 -12.96 27.80
N GLN A 137 23.55 -11.85 27.09
CA GLN A 137 24.67 -10.98 26.70
C GLN A 137 25.28 -10.28 27.91
N ALA A 138 24.48 -9.81 28.87
CA ALA A 138 24.97 -9.29 30.14
C ALA A 138 25.86 -10.33 30.86
N PHE A 139 25.41 -11.58 30.95
CA PHE A 139 26.22 -12.68 31.51
C PHE A 139 27.54 -12.93 30.77
N LYS A 140 27.58 -12.76 29.43
CA LYS A 140 28.81 -12.88 28.61
C LYS A 140 29.82 -11.77 28.92
N HIS A 141 29.35 -10.53 29.12
CA HIS A 141 30.21 -9.36 29.28
C HIS A 141 30.49 -8.95 30.75
N LEU A 142 29.73 -9.45 31.73
CA LEU A 142 30.06 -9.37 33.16
C LEU A 142 31.31 -10.17 33.53
N LYS A 143 32.14 -9.68 34.45
CA LYS A 143 33.23 -10.45 35.06
C LYS A 143 32.71 -11.61 35.92
N PRO A 144 33.46 -12.71 36.09
CA PRO A 144 33.17 -13.68 37.14
C PRO A 144 33.17 -12.97 38.51
N GLY A 145 32.14 -13.17 39.32
CA GLY A 145 31.93 -12.44 40.57
C GLY A 145 31.22 -11.08 40.45
N ALA A 146 30.86 -10.64 39.24
CA ALA A 146 30.12 -9.40 39.01
C ALA A 146 28.59 -9.61 39.02
N TYR A 147 27.84 -8.51 39.16
CA TYR A 147 26.39 -8.53 39.36
C TYR A 147 25.60 -7.97 38.16
N MET A 148 24.42 -8.54 37.90
CA MET A 148 23.37 -7.89 37.11
C MET A 148 22.22 -7.48 38.03
N GLU A 149 21.67 -6.28 37.86
CA GLU A 149 20.53 -5.74 38.63
C GLU A 149 19.43 -5.25 37.67
N CYS A 150 18.21 -5.77 37.83
CA CYS A 150 17.06 -5.40 37.00
C CYS A 150 15.93 -4.79 37.85
N HIS A 151 15.52 -3.57 37.53
CA HIS A 151 14.42 -2.84 38.17
C HIS A 151 13.21 -2.84 37.23
N GLU A 152 12.11 -3.50 37.61
CA GLU A 152 10.98 -3.69 36.69
C GLU A 152 9.62 -3.67 37.40
N LEU A 153 8.62 -3.10 36.74
CA LEU A 153 7.23 -3.05 37.17
C LEU A 153 6.43 -4.17 36.48
N ASP A 154 5.55 -4.89 37.19
CA ASP A 154 4.54 -5.72 36.50
C ASP A 154 3.33 -4.81 36.21
N PRO A 155 3.09 -4.40 34.95
CA PRO A 155 2.03 -3.43 34.62
C PRO A 155 0.62 -3.97 34.87
N LYS A 156 0.48 -5.25 35.26
CA LYS A 156 -0.81 -5.84 35.61
C LYS A 156 -1.24 -5.42 37.02
N PRO A 157 -2.38 -4.70 37.16
CA PRO A 157 -2.90 -4.27 38.46
C PRO A 157 -3.36 -5.47 39.31
N LYS A 158 -3.33 -5.31 40.64
CA LYS A 158 -3.69 -6.32 41.63
C LYS A 158 -4.38 -5.66 42.83
N CYS A 159 -5.19 -6.43 43.55
CA CYS A 159 -5.77 -6.05 44.83
C CYS A 159 -5.25 -6.98 45.93
N ASP A 160 -5.12 -6.50 47.17
CA ASP A 160 -4.81 -7.35 48.32
C ASP A 160 -6.08 -7.86 49.06
N ASP A 161 -7.23 -7.21 48.84
CA ASP A 161 -8.53 -7.49 49.49
C ASP A 161 -9.44 -8.47 48.72
N GLY A 162 -9.08 -8.81 47.48
CA GLY A 162 -9.86 -9.69 46.60
C GLY A 162 -10.99 -9.00 45.81
N THR A 163 -11.08 -7.66 45.81
CA THR A 163 -12.14 -6.92 45.11
C THR A 163 -11.92 -6.73 43.60
N MET A 164 -10.71 -7.02 43.10
CA MET A 164 -10.37 -6.90 41.68
C MET A 164 -11.33 -7.73 40.80
N PRO A 165 -12.02 -7.11 39.81
CA PRO A 165 -12.91 -7.84 38.92
C PRO A 165 -12.21 -8.98 38.18
N PRO A 166 -12.89 -10.13 37.97
CA PRO A 166 -12.30 -11.24 37.26
C PRO A 166 -11.98 -10.87 35.80
N GLU A 167 -10.88 -11.43 35.29
CA GLU A 167 -10.48 -11.26 33.89
C GLU A 167 -11.53 -11.89 32.96
N ASN A 168 -12.03 -11.10 32.00
CA ASN A 168 -13.03 -11.57 31.04
C ASN A 168 -12.42 -12.59 30.08
N ARG A 169 -12.76 -13.87 30.30
CA ARG A 169 -12.25 -15.00 29.49
C ARG A 169 -12.88 -15.11 28.10
N ASP A 170 -14.02 -14.44 27.89
CA ASP A 170 -14.85 -14.57 26.68
C ASP A 170 -14.56 -13.48 25.62
N GLY A 171 -13.53 -12.65 25.83
CA GLY A 171 -13.00 -11.72 24.82
C GLY A 171 -13.69 -10.36 24.69
N GLY A 172 -14.61 -10.01 25.60
CA GLY A 172 -15.15 -8.66 25.74
C GLY A 172 -14.41 -7.83 26.80
N TYR A 173 -14.53 -6.50 26.70
CA TYR A 173 -13.92 -5.53 27.64
C TYR A 173 -14.24 -5.86 29.10
N SER A 174 -13.22 -5.83 29.95
CA SER A 174 -13.27 -5.99 31.40
C SER A 174 -14.13 -4.93 32.07
N ALA A 175 -14.61 -5.21 33.28
CA ALA A 175 -15.19 -4.20 34.16
C ALA A 175 -14.13 -3.18 34.66
N PHE A 176 -12.83 -3.49 34.48
CA PHE A 176 -11.71 -2.62 34.83
C PHE A 176 -10.84 -2.35 33.59
N ALA A 177 -10.88 -1.14 33.06
CA ALA A 177 -10.29 -0.76 31.77
C ALA A 177 -8.76 -0.95 31.74
N MET A 178 -8.07 -0.81 32.88
CA MET A 178 -6.63 -1.08 32.97
C MET A 178 -6.28 -2.56 32.73
N HIS A 179 -7.19 -3.51 32.96
CA HIS A 179 -6.97 -4.90 32.50
C HIS A 179 -6.97 -5.00 30.97
N ASP A 180 -7.91 -4.34 30.30
CA ASP A 180 -7.99 -4.33 28.85
C ASP A 180 -6.81 -3.57 28.25
N TRP A 181 -6.38 -2.47 28.87
CA TRP A 181 -5.22 -1.68 28.44
C TRP A 181 -3.92 -2.52 28.49
N VAL A 182 -3.74 -3.31 29.56
CA VAL A 182 -2.62 -4.26 29.66
C VAL A 182 -2.73 -5.39 28.62
N ASP A 183 -3.93 -5.94 28.40
CA ASP A 183 -4.11 -7.03 27.43
C ASP A 183 -3.94 -6.55 25.98
N LEU A 184 -4.44 -5.35 25.65
CA LEU A 184 -4.18 -4.67 24.37
C LEU A 184 -2.68 -4.42 24.18
N ASN A 185 -1.94 -3.98 25.21
CA ASN A 185 -0.48 -3.85 25.12
C ASN A 185 0.25 -5.19 24.97
N VAL A 186 -0.25 -6.27 25.56
CA VAL A 186 0.29 -7.63 25.35
C VAL A 186 0.00 -8.13 23.93
N ARG A 187 -1.19 -7.82 23.37
CA ARG A 187 -1.56 -8.17 21.99
C ARG A 187 -0.73 -7.37 20.98
N SER A 188 -0.66 -6.04 21.10
CA SER A 188 0.13 -5.18 20.22
C SER A 188 1.60 -5.55 20.25
N SER A 189 2.16 -5.84 21.43
CA SER A 189 3.55 -6.29 21.55
C SER A 189 3.76 -7.65 20.88
N ARG A 190 2.76 -8.55 20.87
CA ARG A 190 2.85 -9.83 20.17
C ARG A 190 2.76 -9.68 18.64
N ASP A 191 1.92 -8.76 18.18
CA ASP A 191 1.61 -8.57 16.76
C ASP A 191 2.56 -7.57 16.07
N ALA A 192 3.39 -6.85 16.85
CA ALA A 192 4.52 -6.06 16.37
C ALA A 192 5.58 -6.93 15.67
N ASP A 193 6.32 -6.33 14.74
CA ASP A 193 7.45 -6.97 14.05
C ASP A 193 8.74 -6.15 14.29
N PRO A 194 9.77 -6.70 14.96
CA PRO A 194 9.77 -7.98 15.67
C PRO A 194 8.86 -7.98 16.92
N PRO A 195 8.30 -9.13 17.33
CA PRO A 195 7.44 -9.23 18.52
C PRO A 195 8.18 -8.85 19.81
N ARG A 196 7.54 -8.04 20.65
CA ARG A 196 8.06 -7.46 21.89
C ARG A 196 7.50 -8.15 23.14
N GLN A 197 8.26 -8.09 24.23
CA GLN A 197 7.84 -8.66 25.51
C GLN A 197 7.35 -7.55 26.45
N PHE A 198 6.03 -7.34 26.51
CA PHE A 198 5.43 -6.38 27.45
C PHE A 198 5.63 -6.85 28.90
N ARG A 199 4.99 -7.96 29.30
CA ARG A 199 5.05 -8.46 30.69
C ARG A 199 6.31 -9.30 30.96
N ILE A 200 7.45 -8.66 31.15
CA ILE A 200 8.73 -9.33 31.48
C ILE A 200 8.94 -9.57 32.97
N ALA A 201 8.52 -8.64 33.84
CA ALA A 201 8.84 -8.61 35.28
C ALA A 201 8.88 -10.00 35.93
N HIS A 202 7.74 -10.70 35.96
CA HIS A 202 7.56 -12.00 36.63
C HIS A 202 8.48 -13.15 36.15
N ARG A 203 9.22 -12.98 35.05
CA ARG A 203 10.05 -14.04 34.44
C ARG A 203 11.56 -13.86 34.67
N ILE A 204 12.01 -12.65 34.98
CA ILE A 204 13.44 -12.28 35.00
C ILE A 204 14.27 -13.18 35.95
N ALA A 205 13.78 -13.46 37.16
CA ALA A 205 14.50 -14.31 38.12
C ALA A 205 14.70 -15.76 37.62
N GLN A 206 13.71 -16.31 36.92
CA GLN A 206 13.84 -17.64 36.32
C GLN A 206 14.83 -17.59 35.15
N TRP A 207 14.78 -16.54 34.34
CA TRP A 207 15.71 -16.36 33.22
C TRP A 207 17.16 -16.21 33.64
N MET A 208 17.45 -15.47 34.71
CA MET A 208 18.80 -15.37 35.30
C MET A 208 19.31 -16.75 35.75
N LYS A 209 18.47 -17.53 36.45
CA LYS A 209 18.80 -18.92 36.87
C LYS A 209 19.03 -19.84 35.67
N ASP A 210 18.15 -19.80 34.66
CA ASP A 210 18.25 -20.60 33.42
C ASP A 210 19.53 -20.30 32.62
N ILE A 211 20.12 -19.12 32.78
CA ILE A 211 21.32 -18.66 32.07
C ILE A 211 22.62 -19.03 32.82
N GLY A 212 22.53 -19.33 34.12
CA GLY A 212 23.68 -19.73 34.94
C GLY A 212 24.18 -18.65 35.91
N PHE A 213 23.40 -17.60 36.17
CA PHE A 213 23.66 -16.77 37.35
C PHE A 213 23.35 -17.54 38.65
N VAL A 214 24.14 -17.27 39.68
CA VAL A 214 23.96 -17.76 41.06
C VAL A 214 23.43 -16.64 41.96
N ASP A 215 23.09 -16.97 43.21
CA ASP A 215 22.61 -16.03 44.24
C ASP A 215 21.47 -15.10 43.80
N VAL A 216 20.59 -15.64 42.94
CA VAL A 216 19.49 -14.87 42.33
C VAL A 216 18.39 -14.56 43.35
N GLU A 217 18.43 -13.35 43.93
CA GLU A 217 17.36 -12.83 44.78
C GLU A 217 16.25 -12.14 43.95
N GLN A 218 15.03 -12.16 44.48
CA GLN A 218 13.92 -11.37 43.98
C GLN A 218 13.23 -10.69 45.15
N ARG A 219 13.29 -9.35 45.19
CA ARG A 219 12.56 -8.52 46.15
C ARG A 219 11.30 -7.98 45.48
N LEU A 220 10.27 -7.71 46.27
CA LEU A 220 8.93 -7.41 45.78
C LEU A 220 8.30 -6.29 46.61
N ILE A 221 8.36 -5.07 46.10
CA ILE A 221 7.90 -3.84 46.75
C ILE A 221 6.52 -3.46 46.17
N LYS A 222 5.54 -3.11 47.01
CA LYS A 222 4.22 -2.67 46.52
C LYS A 222 4.30 -1.21 46.05
N ILE A 223 3.75 -0.94 44.87
CA ILE A 223 3.57 0.42 44.35
C ILE A 223 2.06 0.66 44.26
N PRO A 224 1.49 1.49 45.15
CA PRO A 224 0.09 1.92 45.06
C PRO A 224 -0.17 2.63 43.73
N THR A 225 -1.40 2.54 43.23
CA THR A 225 -1.80 3.19 41.97
C THR A 225 -2.03 4.69 42.17
N ASN A 226 -2.48 5.08 43.37
CA ASN A 226 -2.96 6.41 43.72
C ASN A 226 -2.84 6.68 45.24
N THR A 227 -3.31 7.84 45.68
CA THR A 227 -3.13 8.39 47.05
C THR A 227 -3.94 7.73 48.18
N TRP A 228 -4.48 6.52 47.97
CA TRP A 228 -5.33 5.83 48.95
C TRP A 228 -4.67 5.23 50.20
N PRO A 229 -3.37 4.84 50.23
CA PRO A 229 -2.78 4.25 51.43
C PRO A 229 -2.78 5.16 52.66
N GLU A 230 -3.15 4.60 53.81
CA GLU A 230 -3.05 5.31 55.10
C GLU A 230 -1.59 5.58 55.49
N ASP A 231 -0.66 4.67 55.16
CA ASP A 231 0.79 4.86 55.34
C ASP A 231 1.30 6.04 54.50
N GLU A 232 1.94 7.01 55.14
CA GLU A 232 2.38 8.27 54.53
C GLU A 232 3.34 8.05 53.35
N LYS A 233 4.33 7.14 53.50
CA LYS A 233 5.31 6.84 52.45
C LYS A 233 4.61 6.21 51.24
N LEU A 234 3.73 5.23 51.46
CA LEU A 234 2.95 4.61 50.40
C LEU A 234 1.99 5.61 49.74
N ARG A 235 1.43 6.56 50.49
CA ARG A 235 0.57 7.62 49.95
C ARG A 235 1.33 8.55 49.01
N THR A 236 2.54 8.97 49.39
CA THR A 236 3.43 9.76 48.53
C THR A 236 3.84 8.99 47.28
N ILE A 237 4.23 7.72 47.41
CA ILE A 237 4.54 6.86 46.26
C ILE A 237 3.32 6.71 45.33
N GLY A 238 2.12 6.58 45.90
CA GLY A 238 0.86 6.54 45.17
C GLY A 238 0.57 7.82 44.38
N ALA A 239 0.84 9.00 44.96
CA ALA A 239 0.71 10.29 44.25
C ALA A 239 1.63 10.38 43.03
N TRP A 240 2.88 9.91 43.17
CA TRP A 240 3.82 9.86 42.05
C TRP A 240 3.41 8.82 41.00
N SER A 241 2.91 7.67 41.43
CA SER A 241 2.41 6.59 40.55
C SER A 241 1.24 7.04 39.70
N GLU A 242 0.25 7.71 40.28
CA GLU A 242 -0.95 8.21 39.59
C GLU A 242 -0.58 9.17 38.45
N ASN A 243 0.22 10.20 38.75
CA ASN A 243 0.70 11.14 37.74
C ASN A 243 1.53 10.44 36.65
N ASN A 244 2.46 9.57 37.04
CA ASN A 244 3.25 8.79 36.09
C ASN A 244 2.37 7.94 35.15
N TRP A 245 1.29 7.35 35.63
CA TRP A 245 0.36 6.58 34.79
C TRP A 245 -0.47 7.47 33.87
N LEU A 246 -1.00 8.58 34.37
CA LEU A 246 -1.79 9.53 33.59
C LEU A 246 -0.99 10.07 32.39
N ASP A 247 0.30 10.41 32.60
CA ASP A 247 1.20 10.81 31.53
C ASP A 247 1.60 9.65 30.60
N ALA A 248 1.93 8.47 31.16
CA ALA A 248 2.33 7.28 30.38
C ALA A 248 1.23 6.80 29.42
N LEU A 249 -0.04 6.82 29.86
CA LEU A 249 -1.15 6.17 29.16
C LEU A 249 -1.26 6.56 27.69
N SER A 250 -1.02 7.83 27.35
CA SER A 250 -1.09 8.29 25.96
C SER A 250 0.11 7.83 25.12
N GLY A 251 1.34 8.10 25.59
CA GLY A 251 2.58 7.72 24.91
C GLY A 251 2.71 6.21 24.72
N TRP A 252 2.26 5.43 25.69
CA TRP A 252 2.31 3.97 25.68
C TRP A 252 1.19 3.30 24.88
N SER A 253 0.22 4.06 24.35
CA SER A 253 -0.92 3.49 23.62
C SER A 253 -0.97 3.88 22.15
N TYR A 254 -0.49 5.07 21.74
CA TYR A 254 -0.65 5.54 20.36
C TYR A 254 -0.07 4.56 19.34
N LYS A 255 1.27 4.38 19.28
CA LYS A 255 1.87 3.42 18.34
C LYS A 255 1.40 1.97 18.56
N PRO A 256 1.37 1.43 19.80
CA PRO A 256 0.96 0.04 20.01
C PRO A 256 -0.48 -0.26 19.58
N PHE A 257 -1.46 0.62 19.83
CA PHE A 257 -2.85 0.34 19.47
C PHE A 257 -3.16 0.72 18.01
N LEU A 258 -2.46 1.71 17.42
CA LEU A 258 -2.49 1.95 15.97
C LEU A 258 -2.04 0.68 15.20
N ALA A 259 -1.02 -0.03 15.70
CA ALA A 259 -0.59 -1.31 15.12
C ALA A 259 -1.65 -2.43 15.21
N LEU A 260 -2.59 -2.34 16.18
CA LEU A 260 -3.78 -3.20 16.26
C LEU A 260 -4.95 -2.72 15.37
N GLY A 261 -4.75 -1.68 14.56
CA GLY A 261 -5.76 -1.11 13.67
C GLY A 261 -6.77 -0.18 14.35
N TRP A 262 -6.50 0.25 15.60
CA TRP A 262 -7.32 1.29 16.26
C TRP A 262 -6.97 2.66 15.70
N SER A 263 -7.96 3.53 15.51
CA SER A 263 -7.69 4.93 15.21
C SER A 263 -7.24 5.71 16.45
N LYS A 264 -6.39 6.74 16.31
CA LYS A 264 -6.05 7.67 17.41
C LYS A 264 -7.30 8.19 18.17
N PRO A 265 -8.37 8.64 17.48
CA PRO A 265 -9.71 8.83 18.03
C PRO A 265 -10.23 7.75 19.00
N GLU A 266 -10.18 6.47 18.63
CA GLU A 266 -10.65 5.36 19.47
C GLU A 266 -9.73 5.12 20.67
N ILE A 267 -8.41 5.29 20.47
CA ILE A 267 -7.40 5.21 21.54
C ILE A 267 -7.69 6.31 22.58
N GLU A 268 -7.84 7.57 22.17
CA GLU A 268 -8.14 8.67 23.09
C GLU A 268 -9.42 8.39 23.90
N VAL A 269 -10.51 7.95 23.25
CA VAL A 269 -11.77 7.60 23.95
C VAL A 269 -11.60 6.42 24.93
N PHE A 270 -10.79 5.43 24.61
CA PHE A 270 -10.51 4.30 25.51
C PHE A 270 -9.62 4.69 26.70
N LEU A 271 -8.66 5.59 26.48
CA LEU A 271 -7.82 6.12 27.54
C LEU A 271 -8.60 7.00 28.51
N VAL A 272 -9.65 7.71 28.08
CA VAL A 272 -10.55 8.43 29.00
C VAL A 272 -11.10 7.54 30.11
N ASP A 273 -11.61 6.36 29.79
CA ASP A 273 -12.13 5.43 30.81
C ASP A 273 -11.01 4.77 31.63
N SER A 274 -9.79 4.67 31.10
CA SER A 274 -8.61 4.15 31.80
C SER A 274 -8.08 5.16 32.82
N SER A 275 -7.79 6.40 32.38
CA SER A 275 -7.36 7.52 33.23
C SER A 275 -8.38 7.87 34.31
N ARG A 276 -9.68 7.88 33.97
CA ARG A 276 -10.74 8.10 34.96
C ARG A 276 -10.76 7.00 36.02
N GLN A 277 -10.48 5.75 35.67
CA GLN A 277 -10.39 4.68 36.67
C GLN A 277 -9.13 4.78 37.53
N GLU A 278 -8.00 5.21 36.99
CA GLU A 278 -6.78 5.45 37.77
C GLU A 278 -7.03 6.46 38.91
N SER A 279 -7.76 7.55 38.61
CA SER A 279 -8.14 8.58 39.60
C SER A 279 -9.42 8.30 40.42
N GLU A 280 -10.38 7.48 39.96
CA GLU A 280 -11.68 7.26 40.66
C GLU A 280 -11.90 5.87 41.31
N SER A 281 -11.07 4.85 41.06
CA SER A 281 -11.41 3.44 41.40
C SER A 281 -11.09 3.05 42.87
N CYS A 282 -11.94 2.35 43.64
CA CYS A 282 -13.33 1.92 43.41
C CYS A 282 -14.05 1.59 44.74
N HIS A 283 -15.13 2.32 45.09
CA HIS A 283 -16.13 1.81 46.05
C HIS A 283 -17.58 2.26 45.79
N ALA A 284 -17.80 3.35 45.03
CA ALA A 284 -19.13 3.94 44.81
C ALA A 284 -20.07 3.17 43.86
N LYS A 285 -19.81 1.88 43.56
CA LYS A 285 -20.57 1.09 42.58
C LYS A 285 -20.76 -0.39 42.91
N VAL A 286 -20.79 -0.73 44.20
CA VAL A 286 -21.50 -1.94 44.66
C VAL A 286 -22.87 -1.49 45.14
N ASP A 287 -23.90 -1.78 44.36
CA ASP A 287 -25.29 -1.45 44.72
C ASP A 287 -25.70 -2.10 46.05
N SER A 288 -26.59 -1.41 46.78
CA SER A 288 -27.04 -1.70 48.15
C SER A 288 -27.83 -3.01 48.32
N GLU A 289 -27.83 -3.88 47.31
CA GLU A 289 -28.57 -5.13 47.25
C GLU A 289 -27.73 -6.32 47.75
N CYS A 290 -26.40 -6.28 47.60
CA CYS A 290 -25.51 -7.36 48.03
C CYS A 290 -25.30 -7.41 49.56
N LEU A 291 -25.34 -6.26 50.24
CA LEU A 291 -25.24 -6.14 51.70
C LEU A 291 -26.40 -6.80 52.48
N ARG A 292 -27.48 -7.19 51.79
CA ARG A 292 -28.61 -7.93 52.38
C ARG A 292 -28.44 -9.45 52.41
N GLN A 293 -27.43 -10.01 51.75
CA GLN A 293 -27.18 -11.47 51.72
C GLN A 293 -26.02 -11.92 52.63
N ALA A 294 -25.30 -10.99 53.27
CA ALA A 294 -24.10 -11.27 54.07
C ALA A 294 -24.31 -11.24 55.60
N GLN A 295 -25.55 -11.32 56.09
CA GLN A 295 -25.82 -11.34 57.55
C GLN A 295 -25.76 -12.74 58.21
N ASP A 296 -25.65 -13.82 57.43
CA ASP A 296 -25.51 -15.20 57.95
C ASP A 296 -24.06 -15.71 57.89
N SER A 297 -23.18 -15.24 58.79
CA SER A 297 -22.11 -16.06 59.40
C SER A 297 -21.29 -15.32 60.47
N ASN A 298 -21.31 -15.84 61.70
CA ASN A 298 -20.50 -15.34 62.81
C ASN A 298 -18.99 -15.59 62.60
N ARG A 299 -18.20 -14.53 62.42
CA ARG A 299 -16.77 -14.47 62.78
C ARG A 299 -16.42 -13.08 63.33
N PRO A 300 -15.49 -12.96 64.31
CA PRO A 300 -15.25 -11.72 65.03
C PRO A 300 -14.49 -10.70 64.18
N ALA A 301 -14.82 -9.42 64.37
CA ALA A 301 -14.13 -8.30 63.76
C ALA A 301 -12.75 -8.08 64.41
N HIS A 302 -11.68 -8.22 63.62
CA HIS A 302 -10.40 -7.50 63.74
C HIS A 302 -9.45 -7.99 62.61
N ALA A 303 -9.57 -7.38 61.43
CA ALA A 303 -8.60 -7.50 60.34
C ALA A 303 -8.60 -6.20 59.52
N ILE A 304 -7.41 -5.72 59.18
CA ILE A 304 -7.16 -4.36 58.66
C ILE A 304 -7.37 -4.31 57.13
N ALA A 305 -8.05 -3.28 56.64
CA ALA A 305 -8.23 -3.03 55.21
C ALA A 305 -6.89 -2.76 54.50
N ASN A 306 -6.70 -3.27 53.28
CA ASN A 306 -5.48 -3.07 52.50
C ASN A 306 -5.81 -2.83 51.00
N PRO A 307 -5.20 -1.83 50.34
CA PRO A 307 -5.67 -1.29 49.05
C PRO A 307 -5.14 -2.00 47.79
N MET A 308 -5.57 -1.49 46.63
CA MET A 308 -5.06 -1.89 45.30
C MET A 308 -3.62 -1.40 45.05
N SER A 309 -2.86 -2.16 44.24
CA SER A 309 -1.50 -1.83 43.83
C SER A 309 -1.16 -2.44 42.47
N PHE A 310 -0.26 -1.80 41.71
CA PHE A 310 0.35 -2.49 40.58
C PHE A 310 1.23 -3.63 41.07
N GLY A 311 1.36 -4.67 40.25
CA GLY A 311 2.00 -5.90 40.66
C GLY A 311 3.44 -5.70 41.13
N ARG A 312 3.65 -5.70 42.44
CA ARG A 312 4.93 -5.88 43.15
C ARG A 312 6.17 -5.52 42.30
N HIS A 313 6.60 -4.27 42.34
CA HIS A 313 7.87 -3.81 41.75
C HIS A 313 8.99 -4.78 42.17
N ALA A 314 9.69 -5.30 41.18
CA ALA A 314 10.47 -6.52 41.33
C ALA A 314 11.94 -6.31 40.97
N TYR A 315 12.65 -5.63 41.87
CA TYR A 315 14.11 -5.64 41.86
C TYR A 315 14.65 -7.07 41.99
N ARG A 316 15.57 -7.44 41.09
CA ARG A 316 16.31 -8.69 41.11
C ARG A 316 17.78 -8.44 40.90
N HIS A 317 18.61 -9.14 41.67
CA HIS A 317 20.04 -9.24 41.39
C HIS A 317 20.48 -10.69 41.28
N ALA A 318 21.61 -10.87 40.62
CA ALA A 318 22.14 -12.16 40.24
C ALA A 318 23.66 -12.07 40.08
N LEU A 319 24.40 -12.97 40.73
CA LEU A 319 25.87 -13.03 40.71
C LEU A 319 26.34 -13.95 39.58
N LYS A 320 27.39 -13.58 38.85
CA LYS A 320 28.07 -14.50 37.92
C LYS A 320 29.04 -15.40 38.71
N PRO A 321 28.97 -16.75 38.60
CA PRO A 321 29.83 -17.63 39.39
C PRO A 321 31.33 -17.42 39.11
N PRO A 322 32.21 -17.61 40.12
CA PRO A 322 33.67 -17.52 39.95
C PRO A 322 34.20 -18.65 39.05
N ALA A 323 35.33 -18.40 38.38
CA ALA A 323 35.84 -19.26 37.31
C ALA A 323 36.34 -20.66 37.74
N THR A 324 36.52 -20.90 39.04
CA THR A 324 36.97 -22.19 39.60
C THR A 324 35.83 -22.95 40.26
N ALA A 325 35.15 -23.80 39.50
CA ALA A 325 34.26 -24.82 40.05
C ALA A 325 35.05 -26.12 40.26
N THR A 326 35.33 -26.48 41.52
CA THR A 326 35.72 -27.85 41.89
C THR A 326 34.51 -28.76 41.68
N LEU A 327 34.52 -29.49 40.56
CA LEU A 327 33.49 -30.48 40.24
C LEU A 327 33.71 -31.77 41.06
N ASP A 328 33.12 -31.82 42.25
CA ASP A 328 32.78 -33.11 42.88
C ASP A 328 31.67 -33.75 42.04
N HIS A 329 32.05 -34.70 41.18
CA HIS A 329 31.09 -35.47 40.39
C HIS A 329 30.36 -36.47 41.29
N PRO A 330 29.03 -36.38 41.49
CA PRO A 330 28.28 -37.36 42.25
C PRO A 330 28.18 -38.66 41.44
N TRP A 331 28.92 -39.69 41.85
CA TRP A 331 28.88 -41.00 41.20
C TRP A 331 27.57 -41.73 41.58
N ILE A 332 26.62 -41.78 40.63
CA ILE A 332 25.39 -42.55 40.77
C ILE A 332 25.72 -44.01 40.47
N SER A 333 25.55 -44.91 41.44
CA SER A 333 25.77 -46.34 41.20
C SER A 333 24.72 -46.92 40.25
N ASP A 334 25.14 -47.88 39.44
CA ASP A 334 24.24 -48.62 38.52
C ASP A 334 23.09 -49.30 39.29
N ASP A 335 23.30 -49.69 40.55
CA ASP A 335 22.26 -50.22 41.43
C ASP A 335 21.16 -49.19 41.74
N LEU A 336 21.53 -47.94 42.03
CA LEU A 336 20.56 -46.88 42.27
C LEU A 336 19.79 -46.53 40.99
N LEU A 337 20.48 -46.51 39.84
CA LEU A 337 19.88 -46.31 38.53
C LEU A 337 18.89 -47.44 38.20
N ALA A 338 19.32 -48.70 38.38
CA ALA A 338 18.52 -49.89 38.12
C ALA A 338 17.36 -50.07 39.12
N ALA A 339 17.50 -49.64 40.38
CA ALA A 339 16.42 -49.64 41.36
C ALA A 339 15.37 -48.57 41.02
N THR A 340 15.81 -47.38 40.59
CA THR A 340 14.92 -46.29 40.17
C THR A 340 14.17 -46.67 38.89
N PHE A 341 14.86 -47.26 37.91
CA PHE A 341 14.24 -47.78 36.69
C PHE A 341 13.25 -48.92 36.98
N ARG A 342 13.57 -49.86 37.88
CA ARG A 342 12.65 -50.93 38.31
C ARG A 342 11.41 -50.39 39.04
N ARG A 343 11.56 -49.35 39.87
CA ARG A 343 10.42 -48.63 40.50
C ARG A 343 9.52 -47.94 39.47
N PHE A 344 10.11 -47.35 38.43
CA PHE A 344 9.37 -46.71 37.34
C PHE A 344 8.63 -47.74 36.47
N ALA A 345 9.32 -48.83 36.06
CA ALA A 345 8.79 -49.82 35.13
C ALA A 345 7.66 -50.69 35.72
N ASN A 346 7.74 -51.07 37.00
CA ASN A 346 6.77 -51.97 37.64
C ASN A 346 5.58 -51.24 38.30
N GLY A 347 5.48 -49.91 38.15
CA GLY A 347 4.69 -49.04 39.00
C GLY A 347 3.23 -48.76 38.62
N GLN A 348 2.67 -49.27 37.51
CA GLN A 348 1.27 -48.99 37.14
C GLN A 348 0.44 -50.18 36.60
N ARG A 349 -0.40 -50.74 37.51
CA ARG A 349 -1.68 -51.36 37.17
C ARG A 349 -2.78 -50.88 38.14
N ARG A 350 -3.59 -49.90 37.72
CA ARG A 350 -4.98 -49.65 38.16
C ARG A 350 -5.72 -49.11 36.92
N HIS A 351 -6.56 -49.91 36.24
CA HIS A 351 -7.99 -50.13 36.53
C HIS A 351 -8.80 -48.82 36.66
N GLY A 352 -9.73 -48.60 35.73
CA GLY A 352 -10.81 -47.61 35.87
C GLY A 352 -10.70 -46.29 35.12
N SER A 353 -10.37 -46.28 33.82
CA SER A 353 -10.62 -45.11 32.95
C SER A 353 -10.67 -45.50 31.47
N CYS A 354 -11.73 -45.14 30.75
CA CYS A 354 -11.89 -45.37 29.31
C CYS A 354 -11.29 -44.25 28.43
N VAL A 355 -10.37 -43.45 28.97
CA VAL A 355 -9.62 -42.44 28.20
C VAL A 355 -8.18 -42.92 27.99
N PRO A 356 -7.73 -43.19 26.74
CA PRO A 356 -6.37 -43.63 26.50
C PRO A 356 -5.38 -42.50 26.80
N GLY A 357 -4.40 -42.76 27.66
CA GLY A 357 -3.37 -41.79 28.04
C GLY A 357 -2.52 -41.31 26.84
N PRO A 358 -1.76 -40.20 26.98
CA PRO A 358 -1.21 -39.45 25.83
C PRO A 358 -0.37 -40.28 24.86
N LEU A 359 0.39 -41.26 25.38
CA LEU A 359 1.21 -42.16 24.55
C LEU A 359 0.38 -43.21 23.83
N GLU A 360 -0.66 -43.77 24.45
CA GLU A 360 -1.59 -44.70 23.81
C GLU A 360 -2.51 -43.98 22.81
N ALA A 361 -2.89 -42.73 23.09
CA ALA A 361 -3.56 -41.84 22.14
C ALA A 361 -2.65 -41.56 20.92
N ARG A 362 -1.37 -41.22 21.13
CA ARG A 362 -0.38 -41.09 20.03
C ARG A 362 -0.16 -42.41 19.29
N ARG A 363 -0.12 -43.56 19.98
CA ARG A 363 0.06 -44.88 19.35
C ARG A 363 -1.15 -45.28 18.51
N ARG A 364 -2.37 -44.97 18.95
CA ARG A 364 -3.62 -45.15 18.18
C ARG A 364 -3.74 -44.14 17.03
N LEU A 365 -3.27 -42.91 17.21
CA LEU A 365 -3.17 -41.92 16.13
C LEU A 365 -2.17 -42.38 15.05
N ALA A 366 -1.00 -42.89 15.45
CA ALA A 366 -0.01 -43.47 14.56
C ALA A 366 -0.54 -44.73 13.85
N LYS A 367 -1.26 -45.61 14.56
CA LYS A 367 -1.91 -46.77 13.94
C LYS A 367 -2.94 -46.33 12.90
N ARG A 368 -3.80 -45.34 13.21
CA ARG A 368 -4.76 -44.77 12.24
C ARG A 368 -4.07 -44.11 11.03
N ARG A 369 -2.97 -43.37 11.22
CA ARG A 369 -2.16 -42.81 10.12
C ARG A 369 -1.57 -43.92 9.25
N ASN A 370 -1.02 -44.98 9.84
CA ASN A 370 -0.36 -46.04 9.09
C ASN A 370 -1.35 -47.00 8.39
N THR A 371 -2.52 -47.27 8.97
CA THR A 371 -3.57 -48.06 8.29
C THR A 371 -4.24 -47.27 7.14
N ALA A 372 -4.25 -45.93 7.21
CA ALA A 372 -4.68 -45.10 6.07
C ALA A 372 -3.65 -45.03 4.92
N LEU A 373 -2.38 -45.34 5.20
CA LEU A 373 -1.27 -45.30 4.22
C LEU A 373 -1.01 -46.66 3.53
N ALA A 374 -1.67 -47.74 3.95
CA ALA A 374 -1.45 -49.09 3.41
C ALA A 374 -2.39 -49.47 2.23
N SER A 375 -3.31 -48.58 1.84
CA SER A 375 -4.43 -48.92 0.94
C SER A 375 -4.28 -48.44 -0.52
N ILE A 376 -3.22 -47.71 -0.87
CA ILE A 376 -2.99 -47.19 -2.22
C ILE A 376 -1.49 -47.28 -2.55
N GLY A 377 -1.13 -48.00 -3.62
CA GLY A 377 0.24 -48.13 -4.12
C GLY A 377 0.36 -47.68 -5.58
N GLY A 378 1.56 -47.21 -5.96
CA GLY A 378 1.92 -46.78 -7.32
C GLY A 378 2.32 -45.29 -7.39
N GLY A 379 3.62 -45.00 -7.57
CA GLY A 379 4.17 -43.63 -7.72
C GLY A 379 4.42 -43.24 -9.19
N PRO A 380 5.36 -42.33 -9.53
CA PRO A 380 6.20 -41.44 -8.70
C PRO A 380 5.72 -39.97 -8.77
N ALA A 381 5.57 -39.22 -7.67
CA ALA A 381 6.58 -38.67 -6.76
C ALA A 381 7.24 -37.36 -7.23
N GLU A 382 6.52 -36.23 -7.10
CA GLU A 382 7.09 -34.93 -6.71
C GLU A 382 6.00 -33.99 -6.11
N ASP A 383 6.45 -32.93 -5.42
CA ASP A 383 5.70 -31.94 -4.60
C ASP A 383 5.08 -32.43 -3.25
N ILE A 384 5.56 -31.81 -2.17
CA ILE A 384 5.24 -32.06 -0.76
C ILE A 384 3.94 -31.35 -0.30
N ALA A 385 3.33 -30.53 -1.17
CA ALA A 385 2.22 -29.64 -0.83
C ALA A 385 0.94 -30.30 -0.24
N CYS A 386 0.72 -31.61 -0.38
CA CYS A 386 -0.49 -32.27 0.11
C CYS A 386 -0.55 -32.52 1.63
N LEU A 387 0.51 -32.21 2.40
CA LEU A 387 0.53 -32.38 3.86
C LEU A 387 -0.13 -31.25 4.66
N PHE A 388 -0.46 -30.12 4.02
CA PHE A 388 -1.07 -28.96 4.66
C PHE A 388 -2.47 -28.70 4.12
N GLY A 389 -3.41 -28.43 5.04
CA GLY A 389 -4.81 -28.15 4.71
C GLY A 389 -5.00 -26.93 3.80
N ARG A 390 -6.23 -26.77 3.30
CA ARG A 390 -6.66 -26.08 2.07
C ARG A 390 -6.20 -24.63 1.77
N ASN A 391 -5.35 -24.00 2.58
CA ASN A 391 -4.78 -22.65 2.37
C ASN A 391 -3.23 -22.59 2.44
N GLY A 392 -2.51 -23.72 2.47
CA GLY A 392 -1.05 -23.74 2.66
C GLY A 392 -0.19 -23.43 1.42
N ARG A 393 -0.34 -22.27 0.75
CA ARG A 393 0.49 -21.92 -0.42
C ARG A 393 1.05 -20.48 -0.54
N GLU A 394 0.91 -19.60 0.46
CA GLU A 394 1.41 -18.20 0.36
C GLU A 394 2.20 -17.68 1.59
N HIS A 395 2.99 -18.52 2.27
CA HIS A 395 4.00 -18.03 3.24
C HIS A 395 5.31 -18.83 3.16
N MET A 396 6.12 -18.58 2.12
CA MET A 396 7.58 -18.81 2.13
C MET A 396 8.22 -18.29 0.83
N LYS A 397 8.69 -17.03 0.85
CA LYS A 397 9.92 -16.55 0.17
C LYS A 397 10.37 -15.23 0.81
N TRP A 398 11.31 -15.32 1.75
CA TRP A 398 12.23 -14.23 2.11
C TRP A 398 13.61 -14.86 2.29
N SER A 399 14.45 -14.70 1.28
CA SER A 399 15.90 -14.75 1.34
C SER A 399 16.37 -14.03 0.09
N ASP A 400 16.99 -12.87 0.24
CA ASP A 400 18.34 -12.60 -0.29
C ASP A 400 18.74 -11.15 -0.03
N HIS A 401 20.06 -10.92 -0.15
CA HIS A 401 20.84 -9.68 0.07
C HIS A 401 21.41 -9.52 1.49
N PRO A 402 22.61 -8.91 1.65
CA PRO A 402 23.32 -8.06 0.68
C PRO A 402 24.78 -8.44 0.36
N TRP A 403 25.39 -7.60 -0.48
CA TRP A 403 26.82 -7.45 -0.79
C TRP A 403 27.68 -7.30 0.50
N GLN A 404 29.03 -7.46 0.56
CA GLN A 404 30.06 -7.10 -0.44
C GLN A 404 31.49 -7.62 -0.07
N ARG A 405 32.34 -7.93 -1.08
CA ARG A 405 33.84 -7.89 -1.15
C ARG A 405 34.77 -8.51 -0.04
N ALA A 406 35.49 -9.57 -0.46
CA ALA A 406 36.95 -9.88 -0.40
C ALA A 406 37.90 -9.18 0.61
N PRO A 407 38.95 -9.88 1.14
CA PRO A 407 40.22 -10.04 0.38
C PRO A 407 40.97 -11.40 0.51
N PHE A 408 42.10 -11.48 -0.21
CA PHE A 408 43.27 -12.41 -0.17
C PHE A 408 43.53 -13.14 1.19
N GLU A 409 44.13 -14.35 1.29
CA GLU A 409 45.46 -14.72 0.76
C GLU A 409 45.84 -16.25 0.92
N THR A 410 46.76 -16.74 0.07
CA THR A 410 47.74 -17.88 0.23
C THR A 410 47.39 -19.33 0.65
N GLN A 411 47.85 -20.28 -0.20
CA GLN A 411 48.59 -21.55 0.12
C GLN A 411 47.84 -22.66 0.92
N SER A 412 48.08 -23.98 0.82
CA SER A 412 48.91 -24.91 0.00
C SER A 412 48.42 -26.36 0.33
N PHE A 413 48.76 -27.49 -0.32
CA PHE A 413 49.65 -27.88 -1.43
C PHE A 413 49.30 -29.33 -1.87
N VAL A 414 49.56 -29.73 -3.14
CA VAL A 414 50.04 -31.10 -3.57
C VAL A 414 49.05 -32.30 -3.40
N ASP A 415 48.88 -33.25 -4.34
CA ASP A 415 49.88 -33.90 -5.21
C ASP A 415 49.42 -34.39 -6.62
N HIS A 416 50.41 -34.82 -7.41
CA HIS A 416 50.49 -35.26 -8.83
C HIS A 416 49.28 -35.96 -9.49
N SER A 417 48.91 -35.74 -10.77
CA SER A 417 49.65 -35.56 -12.05
C SER A 417 50.12 -36.84 -12.76
N PHE A 418 49.51 -37.12 -13.92
CA PHE A 418 50.20 -37.62 -15.13
C PHE A 418 49.69 -36.84 -16.34
N GLY A 419 50.60 -36.53 -17.28
CA GLY A 419 50.37 -35.58 -18.37
C GLY A 419 50.37 -36.19 -19.78
N PRO A 420 50.82 -35.46 -20.81
CA PRO A 420 50.10 -35.30 -22.08
C PRO A 420 50.92 -35.89 -23.28
N PRO A 421 50.68 -35.60 -24.59
CA PRO A 421 49.79 -34.61 -25.19
C PRO A 421 49.01 -35.04 -26.47
N GLU A 422 48.09 -34.18 -26.94
CA GLU A 422 48.15 -33.54 -28.28
C GLU A 422 46.92 -32.66 -28.58
N VAL A 423 47.15 -31.58 -29.33
CA VAL A 423 46.20 -30.56 -29.85
C VAL A 423 46.89 -29.94 -31.08
N PRO A 424 46.21 -29.43 -32.13
CA PRO A 424 44.78 -29.49 -32.50
C PRO A 424 44.54 -30.15 -33.87
N PHE A 425 43.28 -30.50 -34.21
CA PHE A 425 42.79 -30.28 -35.57
C PHE A 425 41.29 -29.95 -35.62
N SER A 426 40.99 -28.81 -36.27
CA SER A 426 39.74 -28.62 -37.00
C SER A 426 39.85 -29.40 -38.32
N PHE A 427 38.79 -30.07 -38.75
CA PHE A 427 38.74 -30.68 -40.08
C PHE A 427 37.79 -29.91 -41.00
N SER A 428 38.35 -29.42 -42.10
CA SER A 428 37.63 -28.90 -43.26
C SER A 428 37.22 -30.04 -44.17
N ASP A 429 36.10 -29.89 -44.89
CA ASP A 429 35.87 -30.65 -46.11
C ASP A 429 36.70 -30.03 -47.26
N GLN A 430 37.37 -30.87 -48.03
CA GLN A 430 38.02 -30.54 -49.30
C GLN A 430 37.28 -31.23 -50.46
N ASN A 431 37.31 -30.61 -51.64
CA ASN A 431 37.41 -31.32 -52.91
C ASN A 431 37.94 -30.37 -54.01
N PRO A 432 38.55 -30.87 -55.10
CA PRO A 432 39.97 -30.61 -55.28
C PRO A 432 40.36 -29.97 -56.64
N GLU A 433 41.62 -29.55 -56.73
CA GLU A 433 42.25 -29.08 -57.97
C GLU A 433 42.65 -30.22 -58.94
N PRO A 434 42.89 -29.85 -60.22
CA PRO A 434 43.88 -30.49 -61.08
C PRO A 434 44.94 -29.48 -61.57
N GLY A 435 46.22 -29.78 -61.36
CA GLY A 435 47.32 -29.32 -62.23
C GLY A 435 47.67 -30.38 -63.28
N PRO A 436 48.83 -30.31 -63.98
CA PRO A 436 49.83 -29.23 -64.04
C PRO A 436 50.04 -28.71 -65.49
N GLU A 437 50.93 -27.74 -65.70
CA GLU A 437 51.73 -27.58 -66.95
C GLU A 437 53.09 -26.92 -66.59
N PRO A 438 54.15 -27.09 -67.42
CA PRO A 438 55.53 -27.03 -66.94
C PRO A 438 56.25 -25.67 -67.08
N SER A 439 57.52 -25.71 -66.67
CA SER A 439 58.49 -24.62 -66.49
C SER A 439 59.04 -23.95 -67.76
N GLU A 440 59.76 -22.83 -67.52
CA GLU A 440 60.65 -22.06 -68.42
C GLU A 440 59.93 -21.11 -69.42
N PHE A 441 60.14 -19.80 -69.41
CA PHE A 441 61.42 -19.06 -69.49
C PHE A 441 61.36 -17.64 -68.87
N HIS A 442 62.53 -17.03 -68.71
CA HIS A 442 62.74 -15.65 -68.21
C HIS A 442 62.02 -14.55 -69.02
N THR A 443 61.51 -13.49 -68.37
CA THR A 443 62.20 -12.17 -68.31
C THR A 443 61.44 -11.10 -67.48
N THR A 444 62.10 -10.63 -66.43
CA THR A 444 62.20 -9.23 -65.91
C THR A 444 61.03 -8.23 -65.97
N HIS A 445 60.73 -7.70 -64.78
CA HIS A 445 60.08 -6.42 -64.39
C HIS A 445 58.55 -6.37 -64.19
N PRO A 446 58.08 -5.77 -63.06
CA PRO A 446 56.66 -5.68 -62.71
C PRO A 446 56.00 -4.36 -63.16
N PRO A 447 54.67 -4.31 -63.24
CA PRO A 447 53.89 -3.07 -63.08
C PRO A 447 53.18 -2.99 -61.70
N PRO A 448 52.89 -1.80 -61.17
CA PRO A 448 52.69 -1.60 -59.74
C PRO A 448 51.24 -1.49 -59.28
N SER A 449 51.02 -1.81 -58.01
CA SER A 449 49.77 -1.65 -57.26
C SER A 449 49.44 -0.19 -56.91
N TYR A 450 49.16 0.67 -57.89
CA TYR A 450 48.69 2.06 -57.66
C TYR A 450 47.80 2.60 -58.80
N LEU A 451 46.52 2.24 -58.83
CA LEU A 451 45.49 2.93 -59.64
C LEU A 451 44.08 2.60 -59.12
N ALA A 452 43.34 3.61 -58.61
CA ALA A 452 41.90 3.52 -58.33
C ALA A 452 41.24 4.90 -58.17
N LYS A 453 41.78 5.77 -57.29
CA LYS A 453 41.14 7.06 -56.95
C LYS A 453 41.27 8.17 -58.00
N ALA A 454 42.26 8.10 -58.89
CA ALA A 454 42.46 9.12 -59.93
C ALA A 454 41.60 8.88 -61.20
N ASP A 455 41.27 7.63 -61.49
CA ASP A 455 40.59 7.21 -62.73
C ASP A 455 39.07 7.47 -62.66
N GLN A 456 38.47 7.33 -61.47
CA GLN A 456 37.04 7.48 -61.23
C GLN A 456 36.51 8.89 -61.57
N ALA A 457 37.26 9.95 -61.23
CA ALA A 457 36.91 11.33 -61.55
C ALA A 457 37.05 11.64 -63.06
N THR A 458 38.02 11.03 -63.75
CA THR A 458 38.17 11.19 -65.21
C THR A 458 37.04 10.47 -65.96
N ARG A 459 36.60 9.31 -65.49
CA ARG A 459 35.43 8.58 -66.03
C ARG A 459 34.13 9.36 -65.83
N GLU A 460 33.94 10.01 -64.69
CA GLU A 460 32.80 10.91 -64.44
C GLU A 460 32.77 12.06 -65.44
N GLN A 461 33.87 12.78 -65.62
CA GLN A 461 33.95 13.89 -66.59
C GLN A 461 33.71 13.43 -68.03
N MET A 462 34.20 12.25 -68.43
CA MET A 462 33.92 11.68 -69.76
C MET A 462 32.46 11.25 -69.92
N LEU A 463 31.81 10.77 -68.85
CA LEU A 463 30.40 10.42 -68.86
C LEU A 463 29.51 11.68 -68.92
N GLU A 464 29.79 12.72 -68.13
CA GLU A 464 29.08 13.99 -68.21
C GLU A 464 29.19 14.62 -69.60
N GLY A 465 30.39 14.66 -70.19
CA GLY A 465 30.59 15.19 -71.54
C GLY A 465 29.88 14.40 -72.65
N PHE A 466 29.61 13.10 -72.45
CA PHE A 466 28.75 12.31 -73.33
C PHE A 466 27.26 12.60 -73.09
N LEU A 467 26.84 12.68 -71.82
CA LEU A 467 25.45 12.89 -71.43
C LEU A 467 24.94 14.31 -71.76
N ASP A 468 25.82 15.31 -71.84
CA ASP A 468 25.54 16.67 -72.30
C ASP A 468 25.19 16.75 -73.81
N GLY A 469 25.46 15.68 -74.58
CA GLY A 469 24.98 15.54 -75.95
C GLY A 469 23.48 15.24 -75.99
N ASN A 470 22.70 15.98 -76.78
CA ASN A 470 21.24 15.74 -76.88
C ASN A 470 20.84 14.52 -77.75
N ASN A 471 21.80 13.85 -78.42
CA ASN A 471 21.54 12.80 -79.42
C ASN A 471 22.20 11.45 -79.03
N TRP A 472 21.86 10.89 -77.86
CA TRP A 472 22.23 9.51 -77.49
C TRP A 472 21.00 8.69 -77.12
N GLY A 473 20.95 7.45 -77.60
CA GLY A 473 19.93 6.46 -77.24
C GLY A 473 20.40 5.47 -76.16
N ILE A 474 19.52 4.52 -75.83
CA ILE A 474 19.76 3.49 -74.83
C ILE A 474 20.97 2.61 -75.19
N GLU A 475 21.08 2.20 -76.47
CA GLU A 475 22.23 1.43 -76.96
C GLU A 475 23.54 2.23 -76.96
N ASP A 476 23.49 3.54 -77.23
CA ASP A 476 24.69 4.39 -77.16
C ASP A 476 25.21 4.49 -75.73
N ALA A 477 24.32 4.65 -74.74
CA ALA A 477 24.70 4.65 -73.32
C ALA A 477 25.27 3.29 -72.87
N ARG A 478 24.70 2.18 -73.39
CA ARG A 478 25.18 0.82 -73.13
C ARG A 478 26.58 0.59 -73.72
N ASP A 479 26.85 1.05 -74.93
CA ASP A 479 28.17 0.93 -75.55
C ASP A 479 29.19 1.91 -74.96
N PHE A 480 28.76 3.09 -74.52
CA PHE A 480 29.64 4.05 -73.86
C PHE A 480 30.09 3.57 -72.47
N THR A 481 29.18 3.03 -71.66
CA THR A 481 29.51 2.42 -70.36
C THR A 481 30.45 1.21 -70.50
N ARG A 482 30.25 0.36 -71.52
CA ARG A 482 31.19 -0.71 -71.88
C ARG A 482 32.58 -0.18 -72.27
N ARG A 483 32.65 0.86 -73.10
CA ARG A 483 33.93 1.49 -73.54
C ARG A 483 34.72 2.06 -72.35
N LEU A 484 34.04 2.68 -71.39
CA LEU A 484 34.63 3.20 -70.15
C LEU A 484 34.93 2.12 -69.09
N ARG A 485 34.60 0.84 -69.36
CA ARG A 485 34.71 -0.28 -68.41
C ARG A 485 34.01 -0.02 -67.07
N ILE A 486 32.85 0.66 -67.13
CA ILE A 486 32.01 0.91 -65.96
C ILE A 486 31.14 -0.33 -65.72
N ASP A 487 31.31 -0.97 -64.57
CA ASP A 487 30.44 -2.05 -64.10
C ASP A 487 29.26 -1.43 -63.32
N LEU A 488 28.12 -1.27 -63.98
CA LEU A 488 26.91 -0.67 -63.39
C LEU A 488 26.34 -1.49 -62.23
N HIS A 489 26.67 -2.78 -62.10
CA HIS A 489 26.25 -3.58 -60.94
C HIS A 489 27.11 -3.30 -59.70
N ARG A 490 28.37 -2.87 -59.88
CA ARG A 490 29.27 -2.43 -58.79
C ARG A 490 29.14 -0.94 -58.47
N GLU A 491 28.86 -0.11 -59.48
CA GLU A 491 28.74 1.34 -59.35
C GLU A 491 27.37 1.85 -59.85
N PRO A 492 26.25 1.52 -59.16
CA PRO A 492 24.89 1.87 -59.59
C PRO A 492 24.63 3.39 -59.67
N ARG A 493 25.48 4.21 -59.05
CA ARG A 493 25.48 5.68 -59.17
C ARG A 493 25.59 6.19 -60.61
N TYR A 494 26.32 5.48 -61.48
CA TYR A 494 26.44 5.85 -62.89
C TYR A 494 25.15 5.57 -63.67
N SER A 495 24.45 4.47 -63.35
CA SER A 495 23.12 4.19 -63.89
C SER A 495 22.15 5.32 -63.55
N ARG A 496 22.17 5.79 -62.29
CA ARG A 496 21.36 6.93 -61.83
C ARG A 496 21.67 8.23 -62.58
N GLN A 497 22.95 8.55 -62.80
CA GLN A 497 23.35 9.75 -63.56
C GLN A 497 22.87 9.71 -65.01
N ILE A 498 23.03 8.56 -65.69
CA ILE A 498 22.54 8.37 -67.07
C ILE A 498 21.02 8.55 -67.10
N PHE A 499 20.30 7.94 -66.16
CA PHE A 499 18.84 8.06 -66.09
C PHE A 499 18.39 9.49 -65.81
N GLU A 500 18.98 10.20 -64.84
CA GLU A 500 18.64 11.60 -64.57
C GLU A 500 18.86 12.52 -65.78
N ARG A 501 19.93 12.31 -66.56
CA ARG A 501 20.18 13.09 -67.79
C ARG A 501 19.24 12.72 -68.94
N LEU A 502 18.81 11.46 -69.06
CA LEU A 502 17.73 11.04 -69.97
C LEU A 502 16.43 11.80 -69.66
N LEU A 503 16.12 11.94 -68.37
CA LEU A 503 14.88 12.54 -67.87
C LEU A 503 14.90 14.09 -67.87
N ALA A 504 16.08 14.71 -67.92
CA ALA A 504 16.26 16.16 -67.99
C ALA A 504 16.03 16.77 -69.40
N ARG A 505 15.77 15.93 -70.41
CA ARG A 505 15.50 16.36 -71.80
C ARG A 505 14.19 17.15 -71.90
N SER A 506 14.13 18.11 -72.84
CA SER A 506 13.04 19.11 -72.95
C SER A 506 11.63 18.54 -73.20
N ASP A 507 11.53 17.36 -73.81
CA ASP A 507 10.33 16.50 -73.78
C ASP A 507 10.82 15.08 -73.45
N PRO A 508 10.72 14.61 -72.19
CA PRO A 508 11.22 13.30 -71.84
C PRO A 508 10.34 12.23 -72.49
N ASP A 509 10.90 11.51 -73.46
CA ASP A 509 10.21 10.35 -74.01
C ASP A 509 10.19 9.24 -72.95
N LEU A 510 9.08 9.20 -72.22
CA LEU A 510 8.77 8.16 -71.26
C LEU A 510 8.77 6.75 -71.87
N THR A 511 8.78 6.61 -73.20
CA THR A 511 9.03 5.33 -73.88
C THR A 511 10.49 4.89 -73.75
N GLU A 512 11.46 5.79 -73.97
CA GLU A 512 12.88 5.54 -73.70
C GLU A 512 13.12 5.31 -72.21
N ALA A 513 12.47 6.08 -71.33
CA ALA A 513 12.61 5.89 -69.89
C ALA A 513 12.08 4.52 -69.42
N ILE A 514 10.96 4.03 -69.98
CA ILE A 514 10.46 2.67 -69.69
C ILE A 514 11.42 1.60 -70.22
N ALA A 515 11.90 1.76 -71.46
CA ALA A 515 12.85 0.82 -72.04
C ALA A 515 14.19 0.78 -71.27
N PHE A 516 14.63 1.88 -70.66
CA PHE A 516 15.74 1.91 -69.73
C PHE A 516 15.40 1.17 -68.42
N LEU A 517 14.22 1.38 -67.83
CA LEU A 517 13.79 0.72 -66.59
C LEU A 517 13.58 -0.80 -66.73
N ASP A 518 13.19 -1.27 -67.93
CA ASP A 518 13.07 -2.69 -68.27
C ASP A 518 14.42 -3.33 -68.71
N ASP A 519 15.51 -2.55 -68.84
CA ASP A 519 16.84 -3.05 -69.24
C ASP A 519 17.65 -3.55 -68.03
N PRO A 520 17.95 -4.87 -67.92
CA PRO A 520 18.61 -5.44 -66.75
C PRO A 520 20.11 -5.10 -66.61
N PHE A 521 20.74 -4.56 -67.66
CA PHE A 521 22.15 -4.15 -67.65
C PHE A 521 22.29 -2.65 -67.35
N LEU A 522 21.42 -1.81 -67.90
CA LEU A 522 21.44 -0.37 -67.65
C LEU A 522 20.78 0.01 -66.33
N ASN A 523 19.66 -0.62 -65.96
CA ASN A 523 18.95 -0.35 -64.72
C ASN A 523 19.29 -1.39 -63.65
N THR A 524 20.39 -1.14 -62.93
CA THR A 524 20.89 -2.06 -61.91
C THR A 524 20.23 -1.84 -60.55
N ARG A 525 20.07 -2.93 -59.77
CA ARG A 525 19.48 -2.89 -58.42
C ARG A 525 20.25 -1.92 -57.51
N GLY A 526 19.52 -1.05 -56.81
CA GLY A 526 20.11 -0.04 -55.93
C GLY A 526 20.53 1.27 -56.61
N SER A 527 20.23 1.44 -57.90
CA SER A 527 20.40 2.72 -58.61
C SER A 527 19.38 3.80 -58.23
N GLY A 528 18.20 3.42 -57.72
CA GLY A 528 17.14 4.36 -57.37
C GLY A 528 16.36 4.91 -58.57
N ASN A 529 16.49 4.31 -59.76
CA ASN A 529 15.87 4.81 -60.99
C ASN A 529 14.34 4.73 -60.99
N TYR A 530 13.74 3.69 -60.39
CA TYR A 530 12.29 3.58 -60.30
C TYR A 530 11.70 4.72 -59.44
N ALA A 531 12.39 5.09 -58.35
CA ALA A 531 12.02 6.27 -57.56
C ALA A 531 12.20 7.59 -58.34
N ALA A 532 13.27 7.74 -59.13
CA ALA A 532 13.46 8.90 -60.01
C ALA A 532 12.30 9.08 -60.99
N ALA A 533 11.86 7.98 -61.61
CA ALA A 533 10.77 7.97 -62.58
C ALA A 533 9.43 8.41 -61.96
N VAL A 534 9.19 8.09 -60.69
CA VAL A 534 8.02 8.56 -59.93
C VAL A 534 8.16 10.03 -59.54
N GLU A 535 9.36 10.48 -59.16
CA GLU A 535 9.61 11.87 -58.76
C GLU A 535 9.28 12.88 -59.89
N ILE A 536 9.50 12.50 -61.15
CA ILE A 536 9.08 13.30 -62.32
C ILE A 536 7.59 13.58 -62.31
N PHE A 537 6.75 12.64 -61.87
CA PHE A 537 5.30 12.85 -61.82
C PHE A 537 4.87 13.79 -60.68
N VAL A 538 5.73 13.98 -59.67
CA VAL A 538 5.58 15.04 -58.66
C VAL A 538 6.00 16.40 -59.24
N ARG A 539 7.11 16.44 -59.98
CA ARG A 539 7.68 17.66 -60.57
C ARG A 539 6.98 18.15 -61.85
N THR A 540 6.31 17.28 -62.62
CA THR A 540 5.85 17.58 -64.00
C THR A 540 4.40 17.15 -64.27
N LYS A 541 3.72 17.91 -65.17
CA LYS A 541 2.34 17.66 -65.58
C LYS A 541 2.28 16.55 -66.62
N THR A 542 1.88 15.35 -66.23
CA THR A 542 1.93 14.15 -67.08
C THR A 542 0.55 13.53 -67.33
N LYS A 543 0.27 13.20 -68.60
CA LYS A 543 -0.97 12.56 -69.04
C LYS A 543 -1.13 11.16 -68.42
N ARG A 544 -2.36 10.80 -68.04
CA ARG A 544 -2.72 9.53 -67.38
C ARG A 544 -2.10 8.29 -68.04
N GLY A 545 -2.12 8.20 -69.38
CA GLY A 545 -1.57 7.06 -70.12
C GLY A 545 -0.07 6.85 -69.89
N LYS A 546 0.76 7.90 -70.05
CA LYS A 546 2.22 7.82 -69.84
C LYS A 546 2.55 7.40 -68.40
N ARG A 547 1.83 7.92 -67.39
CA ARG A 547 2.02 7.53 -65.98
C ARG A 547 1.68 6.07 -65.71
N THR A 548 0.56 5.58 -66.25
CA THR A 548 0.17 4.18 -66.06
C THR A 548 1.19 3.22 -66.68
N ALA A 549 1.85 3.60 -67.78
CA ALA A 549 2.89 2.78 -68.39
C ALA A 549 4.13 2.61 -67.48
N VAL A 550 4.63 3.70 -66.88
CA VAL A 550 5.75 3.65 -65.91
C VAL A 550 5.37 2.91 -64.62
N LEU A 551 4.18 3.15 -64.07
CA LEU A 551 3.71 2.44 -62.87
C LEU A 551 3.52 0.93 -63.15
N ASN A 552 3.18 0.55 -64.38
CA ASN A 552 3.16 -0.87 -64.79
C ASN A 552 4.58 -1.46 -64.92
N ALA A 553 5.59 -0.68 -65.33
CA ALA A 553 6.99 -1.11 -65.32
C ALA A 553 7.49 -1.34 -63.88
N ILE A 554 7.15 -0.45 -62.96
CA ILE A 554 7.41 -0.62 -61.52
C ILE A 554 6.75 -1.89 -60.98
N ASN A 555 5.49 -2.17 -61.32
CA ASN A 555 4.84 -3.41 -60.90
C ASN A 555 5.55 -4.67 -61.44
N ARG A 556 5.99 -4.70 -62.71
CA ARG A 556 6.80 -5.81 -63.26
C ARG A 556 8.13 -5.97 -62.51
N ALA A 557 8.79 -4.86 -62.20
CA ALA A 557 10.06 -4.88 -61.46
C ALA A 557 9.89 -5.35 -60.00
N LEU A 558 8.74 -5.08 -59.37
CA LEU A 558 8.36 -5.66 -58.08
C LEU A 558 8.10 -7.16 -58.18
N GLU A 559 7.34 -7.63 -59.18
CA GLU A 559 7.11 -9.07 -59.43
C GLU A 559 8.45 -9.83 -59.63
N LEU A 560 9.46 -9.18 -60.21
CA LEU A 560 10.80 -9.74 -60.44
C LEU A 560 11.81 -9.50 -59.31
N GLY A 561 11.45 -8.76 -58.25
CA GLY A 561 12.34 -8.48 -57.11
C GLY A 561 13.52 -7.55 -57.43
N LEU A 562 13.41 -6.71 -58.45
CA LEU A 562 14.50 -5.86 -58.95
C LEU A 562 14.67 -4.54 -58.15
N ILE A 563 13.62 -4.10 -57.45
CA ILE A 563 13.61 -2.84 -56.66
C ILE A 563 14.18 -3.10 -55.25
N SER A 564 14.95 -2.15 -54.68
CA SER A 564 15.41 -2.24 -53.29
C SER A 564 14.35 -1.75 -52.29
N THR A 565 14.43 -2.19 -51.02
CA THR A 565 13.45 -1.82 -49.98
C THR A 565 13.40 -0.32 -49.71
N ASP A 566 14.56 0.34 -49.65
CA ASP A 566 14.67 1.81 -49.57
C ASP A 566 13.94 2.51 -50.73
N GLU A 567 14.09 1.98 -51.95
CA GLU A 567 13.48 2.54 -53.16
C GLU A 567 11.97 2.33 -53.19
N ILE A 568 11.47 1.20 -52.67
CA ILE A 568 10.03 0.96 -52.45
C ILE A 568 9.46 2.01 -51.47
N CYS A 569 10.15 2.31 -50.37
CA CYS A 569 9.74 3.33 -49.41
C CYS A 569 9.68 4.73 -50.04
N LEU A 570 10.69 5.09 -50.85
CA LEU A 570 10.71 6.36 -51.61
C LEU A 570 9.57 6.45 -52.63
N ILE A 571 9.24 5.35 -53.32
CA ILE A 571 8.10 5.32 -54.24
C ILE A 571 6.79 5.54 -53.47
N ILE A 572 6.53 4.80 -52.39
CA ILE A 572 5.29 4.92 -51.60
C ILE A 572 5.10 6.34 -51.07
N THR A 573 6.16 6.98 -50.57
CA THR A 573 6.10 8.35 -50.04
C THR A 573 6.00 9.43 -51.12
N ALA A 574 6.59 9.22 -52.30
CA ALA A 574 6.47 10.15 -53.43
C ALA A 574 5.09 10.11 -54.09
N LEU A 575 4.47 8.92 -54.19
CA LEU A 575 3.23 8.69 -54.94
C LEU A 575 2.10 9.69 -54.59
N PRO A 576 1.68 9.91 -53.33
CA PRO A 576 0.59 10.84 -52.96
C PRO A 576 0.75 12.28 -53.48
N ASN A 577 1.99 12.71 -53.74
CA ASN A 577 2.32 14.08 -54.13
C ASN A 577 2.22 14.32 -55.65
N ILE A 578 1.88 13.31 -56.45
CA ILE A 578 1.74 13.43 -57.91
C ILE A 578 0.63 14.42 -58.31
N ILE A 579 1.00 15.39 -59.14
CA ILE A 579 0.07 16.40 -59.66
C ILE A 579 -0.64 15.84 -60.91
N VAL A 580 -1.96 16.05 -61.02
CA VAL A 580 -2.77 15.50 -62.11
C VAL A 580 -3.43 16.60 -62.94
N GLU A 581 -3.27 16.52 -64.26
CA GLU A 581 -4.10 17.28 -65.20
C GLU A 581 -5.35 16.46 -65.57
N ARG A 582 -6.54 17.01 -65.32
CA ARG A 582 -7.85 16.48 -65.75
C ARG A 582 -8.60 17.60 -66.45
N ASN A 583 -9.04 17.41 -67.69
CA ASN A 583 -9.85 18.41 -68.43
C ASN A 583 -9.27 19.84 -68.41
N LYS A 584 -7.94 19.99 -68.53
CA LYS A 584 -7.17 21.25 -68.40
C LYS A 584 -7.17 21.91 -67.00
N THR A 585 -7.77 21.30 -65.98
CA THR A 585 -7.62 21.72 -64.59
C THR A 585 -6.55 20.90 -63.87
N LEU A 586 -5.83 21.55 -62.97
CA LEU A 586 -4.82 20.94 -62.09
C LEU A 586 -5.49 20.50 -60.79
N GLY A 587 -5.26 19.27 -60.39
CA GLY A 587 -5.79 18.71 -59.14
C GLY A 587 -4.84 17.72 -58.50
N SER A 588 -5.08 17.45 -57.22
CA SER A 588 -4.43 16.38 -56.47
C SER A 588 -4.74 15.00 -57.05
N TRP A 589 -3.91 14.01 -56.73
CA TRP A 589 -4.19 12.65 -57.16
C TRP A 589 -5.41 12.07 -56.44
N ASP A 590 -6.43 11.77 -57.22
CA ASP A 590 -7.62 11.02 -56.85
C ASP A 590 -7.28 9.77 -56.01
N HIS A 591 -7.78 9.75 -54.78
CA HIS A 591 -7.55 8.69 -53.81
C HIS A 591 -7.93 7.30 -54.34
N LYS A 592 -9.03 7.15 -55.10
CA LYS A 592 -9.42 5.85 -55.68
C LYS A 592 -8.39 5.36 -56.71
N ALA A 593 -7.72 6.28 -57.40
CA ALA A 593 -6.65 5.96 -58.32
C ALA A 593 -5.34 5.63 -57.58
N LEU A 594 -4.99 6.34 -56.51
CA LEU A 594 -3.83 6.01 -55.66
C LEU A 594 -3.96 4.60 -55.07
N LEU A 595 -5.10 4.30 -54.42
CA LEU A 595 -5.37 2.99 -53.82
C LEU A 595 -5.30 1.83 -54.83
N LYS A 596 -5.71 2.06 -56.10
CA LYS A 596 -5.57 1.08 -57.17
C LYS A 596 -4.10 0.73 -57.45
N HIS A 597 -3.18 1.70 -57.38
CA HIS A 597 -1.76 1.45 -57.64
C HIS A 597 -1.08 0.82 -56.42
N TYR A 598 -1.41 1.24 -55.19
CA TYR A 598 -0.92 0.54 -53.99
C TYR A 598 -1.35 -0.93 -53.97
N ARG A 599 -2.61 -1.26 -54.32
CA ARG A 599 -3.04 -2.65 -54.46
C ARG A 599 -2.34 -3.42 -55.58
N ALA A 600 -1.93 -2.74 -56.65
CA ALA A 600 -1.16 -3.37 -57.74
C ALA A 600 0.28 -3.67 -57.30
N MET A 601 0.94 -2.72 -56.62
CA MET A 601 2.27 -2.91 -56.02
C MET A 601 2.28 -4.00 -54.96
N TRP A 602 1.27 -4.01 -54.07
CA TRP A 602 1.09 -5.04 -53.06
C TRP A 602 0.95 -6.43 -53.70
N LYS A 603 0.05 -6.58 -54.68
CA LYS A 603 -0.10 -7.84 -55.41
C LYS A 603 1.20 -8.24 -56.12
N ALA A 604 1.94 -7.29 -56.70
CA ALA A 604 3.22 -7.55 -57.37
C ALA A 604 4.27 -8.14 -56.41
N ILE A 605 4.38 -7.59 -55.20
CA ILE A 605 5.24 -8.14 -54.14
C ILE A 605 4.77 -9.55 -53.74
N GLY A 606 3.46 -9.76 -53.56
CA GLY A 606 2.91 -11.09 -53.27
C GLY A 606 3.06 -12.14 -54.38
N CYS A 607 3.44 -11.72 -55.59
CA CYS A 607 3.79 -12.60 -56.71
C CYS A 607 5.31 -12.74 -56.90
N CYS A 608 6.12 -12.08 -56.09
CA CYS A 608 7.57 -12.12 -56.17
C CYS A 608 8.14 -13.35 -55.44
N ASN A 609 9.06 -14.07 -56.08
CA ASN A 609 9.77 -15.21 -55.48
C ASN A 609 10.99 -14.79 -54.63
N ILE A 610 11.33 -13.49 -54.58
CA ILE A 610 12.58 -12.97 -53.98
C ILE A 610 12.29 -12.05 -52.77
N LEU A 611 11.16 -11.34 -52.78
CA LEU A 611 10.74 -10.40 -51.73
C LEU A 611 9.25 -10.63 -51.43
N GLY A 612 8.96 -11.39 -50.37
CA GLY A 612 7.60 -11.64 -49.90
C GLY A 612 7.10 -10.56 -48.93
N TYR A 613 5.85 -10.69 -48.46
CA TYR A 613 5.26 -9.75 -47.50
C TYR A 613 6.00 -9.69 -46.15
N HIS A 614 6.59 -10.81 -45.72
CA HIS A 614 7.35 -10.89 -44.48
C HIS A 614 8.77 -10.31 -44.58
N ASP A 615 9.27 -10.06 -45.79
CA ASP A 615 10.60 -9.48 -46.05
C ASP A 615 10.56 -7.93 -46.14
N LEU A 616 9.41 -7.31 -45.84
CA LEU A 616 9.22 -5.86 -45.92
C LEU A 616 9.67 -5.17 -44.63
N ASP A 617 10.64 -4.26 -44.75
CA ASP A 617 11.12 -3.45 -43.64
C ASP A 617 9.99 -2.63 -42.99
N ARG A 618 10.06 -2.46 -41.66
CA ARG A 618 9.10 -1.68 -40.86
C ARG A 618 8.87 -0.27 -41.41
N SER A 619 9.89 0.37 -41.96
CA SER A 619 9.79 1.71 -42.57
C SER A 619 8.83 1.75 -43.77
N ILE A 620 8.81 0.69 -44.59
CA ILE A 620 7.92 0.54 -45.76
C ILE A 620 6.47 0.38 -45.27
N VAL A 621 6.27 -0.50 -44.30
CA VAL A 621 4.96 -0.80 -43.68
C VAL A 621 4.41 0.46 -43.00
N ASP A 622 5.22 1.16 -42.21
CA ASP A 622 4.86 2.40 -41.53
C ASP A 622 4.48 3.51 -42.55
N ALA A 623 5.22 3.65 -43.65
CA ALA A 623 4.92 4.60 -44.71
C ALA A 623 3.59 4.30 -45.43
N TRP A 624 3.31 3.03 -45.74
CA TRP A 624 2.05 2.62 -46.36
C TRP A 624 0.87 2.84 -45.42
N LEU A 625 0.97 2.40 -44.16
CA LEU A 625 -0.13 2.48 -43.21
C LEU A 625 -0.46 3.94 -42.83
N GLY A 626 0.53 4.82 -42.75
CA GLY A 626 0.32 6.26 -42.57
C GLY A 626 -0.57 6.85 -43.66
N GLU A 627 -0.27 6.55 -44.93
CA GLU A 627 -1.07 7.01 -46.07
C GLU A 627 -2.46 6.36 -46.15
N LEU A 628 -2.59 5.09 -45.80
CA LEU A 628 -3.88 4.38 -45.79
C LEU A 628 -4.80 4.88 -44.67
N LEU A 629 -4.27 5.23 -43.49
CA LEU A 629 -5.06 5.88 -42.43
C LEU A 629 -5.44 7.32 -42.82
N ARG A 630 -4.49 8.12 -43.34
CA ARG A 630 -4.74 9.50 -43.82
C ARG A 630 -5.87 9.54 -44.86
N THR A 631 -6.00 8.48 -45.65
CA THR A 631 -7.01 8.36 -46.71
C THR A 631 -8.23 7.49 -46.34
N ARG A 632 -8.33 7.02 -45.08
CA ARG A 632 -9.43 6.19 -44.55
C ARG A 632 -9.65 4.87 -45.32
N SER A 633 -8.60 4.29 -45.88
CA SER A 633 -8.61 3.00 -46.60
C SER A 633 -8.47 1.79 -45.67
N PHE A 634 -9.34 1.73 -44.64
CA PHE A 634 -9.19 0.84 -43.49
C PHE A 634 -9.05 -0.65 -43.83
N HIS A 635 -9.83 -1.19 -44.78
CA HIS A 635 -9.79 -2.61 -45.12
C HIS A 635 -8.48 -3.06 -45.79
N PHE A 636 -7.81 -2.17 -46.53
CA PHE A 636 -6.50 -2.49 -47.11
C PHE A 636 -5.36 -2.29 -46.09
N ALA A 637 -5.51 -1.36 -45.14
CA ALA A 637 -4.62 -1.29 -43.98
C ALA A 637 -4.74 -2.52 -43.06
N GLU A 638 -5.96 -3.05 -42.89
CA GLU A 638 -6.23 -4.30 -42.17
C GLU A 638 -5.51 -5.49 -42.83
N GLU A 639 -5.67 -5.66 -44.14
CA GLU A 639 -4.97 -6.69 -44.94
C GLU A 639 -3.45 -6.59 -44.79
N LEU A 640 -2.89 -5.39 -44.95
CA LEU A 640 -1.45 -5.16 -44.83
C LEU A 640 -0.94 -5.48 -43.41
N ILE A 641 -1.63 -5.02 -42.36
CA ILE A 641 -1.26 -5.35 -40.97
C ILE A 641 -1.26 -6.86 -40.74
N ILE A 642 -2.27 -7.59 -41.23
CA ILE A 642 -2.39 -9.05 -41.02
C ILE A 642 -1.22 -9.79 -41.68
N GLU A 643 -0.89 -9.46 -42.93
CA GLU A 643 0.13 -10.18 -43.71
C GLU A 643 1.58 -9.79 -43.34
N THR A 644 1.80 -8.56 -42.84
CA THR A 644 3.14 -8.09 -42.38
C THR A 644 3.35 -8.19 -40.87
N HIS A 645 2.45 -8.84 -40.10
CA HIS A 645 2.60 -8.92 -38.64
C HIS A 645 3.69 -9.92 -38.25
N ASP A 646 4.91 -9.42 -38.08
CA ASP A 646 5.93 -10.11 -37.29
C ASP A 646 5.62 -9.97 -35.78
N ALA A 647 6.06 -10.91 -34.95
CA ALA A 647 5.68 -11.04 -33.54
C ALA A 647 6.32 -9.99 -32.59
N ASP A 648 6.78 -8.85 -33.12
CA ASP A 648 7.33 -7.74 -32.35
C ASP A 648 6.20 -6.96 -31.64
N ARG A 649 6.23 -7.00 -30.31
CA ARG A 649 5.16 -6.53 -29.40
C ARG A 649 4.99 -5.00 -29.35
N ARG A 650 5.45 -4.27 -30.38
CA ARG A 650 5.59 -2.80 -30.41
C ARG A 650 5.05 -2.16 -31.69
N SER A 651 4.21 -2.86 -32.46
CA SER A 651 3.48 -2.26 -33.59
C SER A 651 2.29 -1.44 -33.09
N GLN A 652 2.31 -0.14 -33.33
CA GLN A 652 1.24 0.79 -32.93
C GLN A 652 0.03 0.80 -33.90
N TRP A 653 0.19 0.20 -35.08
CA TRP A 653 -0.78 0.31 -36.18
C TRP A 653 -2.11 -0.39 -35.95
N PRO A 654 -2.20 -1.58 -35.32
CA PRO A 654 -3.50 -2.16 -34.97
C PRO A 654 -4.35 -1.20 -34.14
N SER A 655 -3.76 -0.55 -33.13
CA SER A 655 -4.45 0.45 -32.32
C SER A 655 -4.78 1.73 -33.08
N ALA A 656 -3.88 2.24 -33.91
CA ALA A 656 -4.12 3.44 -34.71
C ALA A 656 -5.24 3.22 -35.76
N LEU A 657 -5.30 2.03 -36.37
CA LEU A 657 -6.34 1.64 -37.31
C LEU A 657 -7.71 1.56 -36.65
N VAL A 658 -7.82 0.89 -35.50
CA VAL A 658 -9.08 0.78 -34.76
C VAL A 658 -9.54 2.15 -34.26
N GLN A 659 -8.64 3.01 -33.77
CA GLN A 659 -8.96 4.37 -33.35
C GLN A 659 -9.47 5.22 -34.52
N ALA A 660 -8.72 5.30 -35.63
CA ALA A 660 -9.11 6.08 -36.80
C ALA A 660 -10.42 5.60 -37.43
N TRP A 661 -10.72 4.30 -37.34
CA TRP A 661 -12.01 3.74 -37.73
C TRP A 661 -13.15 4.24 -36.81
N LEU A 662 -13.00 4.13 -35.49
CA LEU A 662 -14.00 4.60 -34.50
C LEU A 662 -14.32 6.10 -34.65
N GLU A 663 -13.29 6.93 -34.87
CA GLU A 663 -13.40 8.37 -35.09
C GLU A 663 -14.07 8.74 -36.43
N SER A 664 -14.14 7.80 -37.38
CA SER A 664 -14.68 8.04 -38.72
C SER A 664 -16.16 7.65 -38.91
N MET A 665 -16.76 6.95 -37.94
CA MET A 665 -18.15 6.47 -38.05
C MET A 665 -19.17 7.58 -37.77
N ASP A 666 -19.96 7.94 -38.78
CA ASP A 666 -21.09 8.85 -38.65
C ASP A 666 -22.21 8.24 -37.79
N VAL A 667 -22.91 9.11 -37.05
CA VAL A 667 -23.85 8.73 -35.98
C VAL A 667 -25.01 7.85 -36.47
N ASP A 668 -25.46 8.03 -37.72
CA ASP A 668 -26.68 7.43 -38.24
C ASP A 668 -26.45 6.18 -39.12
N SER A 669 -25.22 5.64 -39.17
CA SER A 669 -24.85 4.53 -40.06
C SER A 669 -24.85 3.15 -39.38
N GLU A 670 -26.02 2.66 -38.96
CA GLU A 670 -26.20 1.31 -38.36
C GLU A 670 -25.82 0.13 -39.28
N THR A 671 -25.41 0.37 -40.53
CA THR A 671 -25.22 -0.66 -41.56
C THR A 671 -23.86 -0.60 -42.27
N SER A 672 -22.73 -0.79 -41.56
CA SER A 672 -21.55 -1.46 -42.17
C SER A 672 -20.51 -2.05 -41.19
N LEU A 673 -20.40 -3.38 -41.24
CA LEU A 673 -19.23 -4.26 -40.98
C LEU A 673 -18.68 -4.46 -39.52
N PRO A 674 -18.37 -5.72 -39.13
CA PRO A 674 -17.82 -6.08 -37.81
C PRO A 674 -16.28 -5.97 -37.77
N PHE A 675 -15.75 -4.77 -37.95
CA PHE A 675 -14.33 -4.54 -38.29
C PHE A 675 -13.28 -5.11 -37.30
N PRO A 676 -13.42 -5.01 -35.95
CA PRO A 676 -12.36 -5.47 -35.05
C PRO A 676 -12.24 -7.00 -34.91
N ASN A 677 -13.25 -7.78 -35.30
CA ASN A 677 -13.26 -9.22 -35.03
C ASN A 677 -12.25 -10.01 -35.87
N LYS A 678 -11.99 -9.61 -37.12
CA LYS A 678 -11.04 -10.32 -37.99
C LYS A 678 -9.60 -10.06 -37.53
N ILE A 679 -9.22 -8.80 -37.36
CA ILE A 679 -7.90 -8.40 -36.86
C ILE A 679 -7.60 -9.04 -35.48
N PHE A 680 -8.52 -9.04 -34.51
CA PHE A 680 -8.31 -9.70 -33.21
C PHE A 680 -8.31 -11.24 -33.26
N SER A 681 -8.80 -11.85 -34.33
CA SER A 681 -8.74 -13.31 -34.51
C SER A 681 -7.45 -13.81 -35.18
N GLN A 682 -6.70 -12.90 -35.82
CA GLN A 682 -5.50 -13.22 -36.60
C GLN A 682 -4.21 -12.68 -35.97
N LEU A 683 -4.29 -11.59 -35.18
CA LEU A 683 -3.19 -11.15 -34.31
C LEU A 683 -2.90 -12.18 -33.21
N ASP A 684 -1.64 -12.20 -32.74
CA ASP A 684 -1.26 -12.96 -31.55
C ASP A 684 -1.94 -12.41 -30.28
N VAL A 685 -2.03 -13.26 -29.26
CA VAL A 685 -2.76 -12.98 -28.01
C VAL A 685 -2.25 -11.74 -27.27
N ASN A 686 -0.95 -11.42 -27.38
CA ASN A 686 -0.36 -10.26 -26.71
C ASN A 686 -0.58 -8.98 -27.52
N SER A 687 -0.39 -9.00 -28.84
CA SER A 687 -0.66 -7.85 -29.71
C SER A 687 -2.15 -7.49 -29.74
N ALA A 688 -3.05 -8.48 -29.69
CA ALA A 688 -4.48 -8.25 -29.53
C ALA A 688 -4.82 -7.58 -28.18
N ALA A 689 -4.17 -8.00 -27.09
CA ALA A 689 -4.36 -7.38 -25.77
C ALA A 689 -3.79 -5.94 -25.71
N ASP A 690 -2.57 -5.74 -26.20
CA ASP A 690 -1.91 -4.43 -26.31
C ASP A 690 -2.74 -3.44 -27.14
N CYS A 691 -3.27 -3.88 -28.30
CA CYS A 691 -4.16 -3.06 -29.13
C CYS A 691 -5.43 -2.63 -28.36
N VAL A 692 -6.07 -3.55 -27.64
CA VAL A 692 -7.30 -3.25 -26.87
C VAL A 692 -7.01 -2.28 -25.72
N ILE A 693 -5.86 -2.40 -25.07
CA ILE A 693 -5.39 -1.48 -24.03
C ILE A 693 -5.11 -0.10 -24.64
N ARG A 694 -4.26 0.00 -25.68
CA ARG A 694 -3.86 1.27 -26.31
C ARG A 694 -5.04 2.06 -26.87
N VAL A 695 -5.99 1.42 -27.56
CA VAL A 695 -7.19 2.10 -28.07
C VAL A 695 -7.95 2.75 -26.91
N THR A 696 -8.12 2.03 -25.81
CA THR A 696 -8.88 2.54 -24.65
C THR A 696 -8.15 3.64 -23.90
N GLU A 697 -6.83 3.48 -23.69
CA GLU A 697 -6.00 4.52 -23.08
C GLU A 697 -5.96 5.78 -23.95
N SER A 698 -5.90 5.64 -25.29
CA SER A 698 -5.97 6.76 -26.23
C SER A 698 -7.33 7.47 -26.21
N LEU A 699 -8.44 6.73 -26.32
CA LEU A 699 -9.80 7.29 -26.25
C LEU A 699 -10.07 8.00 -24.91
N ALA A 700 -9.63 7.42 -23.79
CA ALA A 700 -9.76 8.05 -22.48
C ALA A 700 -8.91 9.33 -22.34
N SER A 701 -7.79 9.42 -23.07
CA SER A 701 -6.88 10.58 -23.11
C SER A 701 -7.26 11.64 -24.15
N SER A 702 -8.27 11.37 -24.99
CA SER A 702 -8.61 12.25 -26.11
C SER A 702 -9.05 13.63 -25.62
N SER A 703 -8.53 14.70 -26.25
CA SER A 703 -8.91 16.09 -25.99
C SER A 703 -10.25 16.48 -26.62
N ALA A 704 -11.04 15.51 -27.08
CA ALA A 704 -12.41 15.72 -27.55
C ALA A 704 -13.33 16.15 -26.40
N ASP A 705 -14.45 16.81 -26.74
CA ASP A 705 -15.47 17.16 -25.76
C ASP A 705 -15.99 15.92 -25.00
N ARG A 706 -16.39 16.11 -23.74
CA ARG A 706 -16.85 15.07 -22.81
C ARG A 706 -17.93 14.18 -23.44
N VAL A 707 -18.87 14.75 -24.19
CA VAL A 707 -19.95 14.00 -24.83
C VAL A 707 -19.41 13.10 -25.94
N SER A 708 -18.55 13.64 -26.81
CA SER A 708 -17.94 12.90 -27.92
C SER A 708 -17.02 11.77 -27.43
N ARG A 709 -16.20 12.05 -26.41
CA ARG A 709 -15.31 11.06 -25.78
C ARG A 709 -16.09 9.89 -25.19
N ASN A 710 -17.18 10.16 -24.48
CA ASN A 710 -18.04 9.12 -23.93
C ASN A 710 -18.77 8.32 -25.03
N GLN A 711 -19.27 8.97 -26.09
CA GLN A 711 -19.86 8.26 -27.23
C GLN A 711 -18.87 7.29 -27.89
N LEU A 712 -17.60 7.69 -28.06
CA LEU A 712 -16.55 6.81 -28.60
C LEU A 712 -16.23 5.64 -27.66
N LEU A 713 -16.16 5.88 -26.36
CA LEU A 713 -15.96 4.81 -25.36
C LEU A 713 -17.15 3.84 -25.28
N GLU A 714 -18.39 4.32 -25.45
CA GLU A 714 -19.57 3.44 -25.52
C GLU A 714 -19.60 2.59 -26.80
N ARG A 715 -19.34 3.20 -27.97
CA ARG A 715 -19.17 2.45 -29.24
C ARG A 715 -18.09 1.37 -29.12
N TRP A 716 -16.96 1.72 -28.50
CA TRP A 716 -15.86 0.80 -28.27
C TRP A 716 -16.23 -0.34 -27.30
N ARG A 717 -16.93 -0.02 -26.21
CA ARG A 717 -17.49 -1.02 -25.27
C ARG A 717 -18.38 -2.03 -25.99
N ASP A 718 -19.23 -1.55 -26.87
CA ASP A 718 -20.23 -2.38 -27.56
C ASP A 718 -19.58 -3.22 -28.68
N CYS A 719 -18.51 -2.72 -29.31
CA CYS A 719 -17.64 -3.53 -30.18
C CYS A 719 -16.98 -4.70 -29.41
N LEU A 720 -16.37 -4.41 -28.25
CA LEU A 720 -15.69 -5.41 -27.42
C LEU A 720 -16.65 -6.45 -26.82
N ALA A 721 -17.87 -6.04 -26.46
CA ALA A 721 -18.89 -6.95 -25.93
C ALA A 721 -19.31 -8.03 -26.94
N ASN A 722 -19.17 -7.76 -28.24
CA ASN A 722 -19.48 -8.68 -29.34
C ASN A 722 -18.27 -9.45 -29.88
N ALA A 723 -17.09 -9.33 -29.24
CA ALA A 723 -15.87 -10.00 -29.69
C ALA A 723 -15.86 -11.49 -29.32
N LYS A 724 -15.39 -12.38 -30.20
CA LYS A 724 -15.34 -13.83 -29.93
C LYS A 724 -14.05 -14.31 -29.24
N VAL A 725 -13.00 -13.51 -29.24
CA VAL A 725 -11.62 -13.89 -28.84
C VAL A 725 -11.33 -13.59 -27.34
N ILE A 726 -12.38 -13.42 -26.54
CA ILE A 726 -12.31 -12.87 -25.18
C ILE A 726 -11.51 -13.76 -24.20
N SER A 727 -11.63 -15.09 -24.30
CA SER A 727 -11.05 -16.03 -23.34
C SER A 727 -9.54 -16.24 -23.48
N THR A 728 -8.98 -15.91 -24.65
CA THR A 728 -7.53 -15.92 -24.91
C THR A 728 -6.92 -14.56 -24.57
N VAL A 729 -7.48 -13.46 -25.09
CA VAL A 729 -6.98 -12.09 -24.83
C VAL A 729 -6.93 -11.76 -23.33
N ALA A 730 -7.93 -12.20 -22.55
CA ALA A 730 -7.94 -12.00 -21.10
C ALA A 730 -6.77 -12.67 -20.36
N LYS A 731 -6.11 -13.68 -20.94
CA LYS A 731 -4.98 -14.41 -20.31
C LYS A 731 -3.60 -13.85 -20.64
N SER A 732 -3.51 -12.79 -21.46
CA SER A 732 -2.24 -12.14 -21.78
C SER A 732 -1.56 -11.59 -20.52
N GLN A 733 -0.22 -11.55 -20.51
CA GLN A 733 0.52 -10.86 -19.44
C GLN A 733 0.56 -9.33 -19.64
N VAL A 734 0.25 -8.83 -20.85
CA VAL A 734 0.30 -7.40 -21.18
C VAL A 734 -0.66 -6.55 -20.32
N TRP A 735 -1.70 -7.16 -19.75
CA TRP A 735 -2.57 -6.51 -18.74
C TRP A 735 -1.79 -5.96 -17.53
N PHE A 736 -0.61 -6.51 -17.22
CA PHE A 736 0.27 -6.10 -16.12
C PHE A 736 1.50 -5.30 -16.57
N ASP A 737 1.72 -5.13 -17.88
CA ASP A 737 2.83 -4.35 -18.41
C ASP A 737 2.46 -2.85 -18.35
N PHE A 738 2.96 -2.15 -17.33
CA PHE A 738 2.81 -0.70 -17.20
C PHE A 738 4.08 0.00 -17.70
N PRO A 739 4.00 0.92 -18.68
CA PRO A 739 5.17 1.60 -19.19
C PRO A 739 5.78 2.50 -18.10
N LEU A 740 7.05 2.25 -17.78
CA LEU A 740 7.84 3.15 -16.94
C LEU A 740 7.92 4.54 -17.61
N PRO A 741 7.89 5.65 -16.84
CA PRO A 741 8.13 6.99 -17.37
C PRO A 741 9.63 7.19 -17.67
N CYS A 742 10.14 6.50 -18.69
CA CYS A 742 11.51 6.66 -19.19
C CYS A 742 11.59 7.77 -20.25
N LEU A 743 12.67 8.57 -20.17
CA LEU A 743 12.96 9.74 -20.99
C LEU A 743 12.48 9.64 -22.45
N GLN A 744 11.38 10.34 -22.78
CA GLN A 744 11.01 10.59 -24.16
C GLN A 744 11.82 11.78 -24.71
N THR A 745 12.88 11.45 -25.44
CA THR A 745 13.51 12.37 -26.39
C THR A 745 12.48 12.81 -27.45
N GLN A 746 12.10 14.10 -27.39
CA GLN A 746 11.53 14.91 -28.47
C GLN A 746 10.84 14.17 -29.65
N ILE A 747 9.66 13.57 -29.41
CA ILE A 747 8.68 13.30 -30.46
C ILE A 747 7.39 14.03 -30.08
N LYS A 748 6.94 14.97 -30.91
CA LYS A 748 5.96 16.02 -30.54
C LYS A 748 4.50 15.55 -30.36
N HIS A 749 4.19 14.26 -30.50
CA HIS A 749 2.82 13.73 -30.46
C HIS A 749 2.74 12.36 -29.78
N GLY A 750 2.99 12.30 -28.47
CA GLY A 750 2.66 11.16 -27.61
C GLY A 750 1.51 11.50 -26.64
N PRO A 751 0.59 10.56 -26.34
CA PRO A 751 -0.47 10.81 -25.37
C PRO A 751 0.10 11.03 -23.96
N LEU A 752 -0.53 11.92 -23.20
CA LEU A 752 -0.18 12.23 -21.82
C LEU A 752 -0.13 10.95 -20.98
N SER A 753 1.03 10.64 -20.39
CA SER A 753 1.20 9.43 -19.58
C SER A 753 0.29 9.49 -18.35
N HIS A 754 -0.76 8.68 -18.36
CA HIS A 754 -1.60 8.44 -17.18
C HIS A 754 -0.76 7.94 -16.01
N SER A 755 -1.20 8.23 -14.79
CA SER A 755 -0.68 7.56 -13.61
C SER A 755 -0.96 6.05 -13.68
N THR A 756 -0.10 5.23 -13.08
CA THR A 756 -0.29 3.77 -13.03
C THR A 756 -1.64 3.38 -12.44
N GLN A 757 -2.13 4.17 -11.48
CA GLN A 757 -3.47 4.04 -10.89
C GLN A 757 -4.58 4.14 -11.95
N ARG A 758 -4.54 5.18 -12.80
CA ARG A 758 -5.51 5.39 -13.89
C ARG A 758 -5.45 4.31 -14.96
N GLN A 759 -4.25 3.88 -15.34
CA GLN A 759 -4.05 2.75 -16.26
C GLN A 759 -4.70 1.46 -15.72
N ILE A 760 -4.58 1.20 -14.41
CA ILE A 760 -5.24 0.05 -13.77
C ILE A 760 -6.78 0.17 -13.84
N ILE A 761 -7.36 1.35 -13.59
CA ILE A 761 -8.82 1.56 -13.71
C ILE A 761 -9.31 1.30 -15.15
N LEU A 762 -8.59 1.81 -16.16
CA LEU A 762 -8.91 1.60 -17.58
C LEU A 762 -8.85 0.11 -17.96
N ARG A 763 -7.85 -0.62 -17.47
CA ARG A 763 -7.70 -2.08 -17.70
C ARG A 763 -8.77 -2.89 -16.98
N LEU A 764 -9.18 -2.49 -15.77
CA LEU A 764 -10.32 -3.07 -15.05
C LEU A 764 -11.64 -2.84 -15.81
N TRP A 765 -11.85 -1.64 -16.37
CA TRP A 765 -12.99 -1.33 -17.22
C TRP A 765 -13.02 -2.21 -18.48
N LEU A 766 -11.87 -2.40 -19.15
CA LEU A 766 -11.76 -3.29 -20.30
C LEU A 766 -12.09 -4.75 -19.97
N LEU A 767 -11.44 -5.34 -18.97
CA LEU A 767 -11.66 -6.72 -18.57
C LEU A 767 -13.09 -6.95 -18.08
N ARG A 768 -13.72 -5.94 -17.47
CA ARG A 768 -15.13 -5.97 -17.09
C ARG A 768 -16.06 -5.96 -18.30
N THR A 769 -15.78 -5.13 -19.30
CA THR A 769 -16.49 -5.07 -20.59
C THR A 769 -16.39 -6.38 -21.35
N LEU A 770 -15.18 -6.90 -21.56
CA LEU A 770 -14.92 -8.21 -22.15
C LEU A 770 -15.67 -9.32 -21.39
N GLY A 771 -15.71 -9.24 -20.06
CA GLY A 771 -16.46 -10.18 -19.23
C GLY A 771 -17.99 -10.15 -19.38
N ARG A 772 -18.60 -9.13 -20.00
CA ARG A 772 -20.08 -9.01 -20.08
C ARG A 772 -20.73 -10.07 -20.97
N SER A 773 -20.09 -10.47 -22.07
CA SER A 773 -20.60 -11.50 -23.00
C SER A 773 -20.77 -12.87 -22.33
N THR A 774 -20.02 -13.14 -21.26
CA THR A 774 -20.07 -14.39 -20.47
C THR A 774 -21.17 -14.42 -19.40
N GLY A 775 -22.14 -13.50 -19.47
CA GLY A 775 -23.31 -13.45 -18.59
C GLY A 775 -23.08 -12.71 -17.26
N PRO A 776 -24.04 -12.74 -16.30
CA PRO A 776 -23.99 -11.92 -15.10
C PRO A 776 -23.01 -12.45 -14.02
N MET A 777 -22.26 -11.53 -13.41
CA MET A 777 -21.14 -11.76 -12.48
C MET A 777 -21.39 -12.73 -11.30
N TYR A 778 -22.65 -12.96 -10.91
CA TYR A 778 -23.00 -13.84 -9.79
C TYR A 778 -23.01 -15.33 -10.16
N ASN A 779 -22.81 -15.69 -11.44
CA ASN A 779 -22.77 -17.08 -11.88
C ASN A 779 -21.42 -17.73 -11.49
N GLN A 780 -21.46 -18.88 -10.82
CA GLN A 780 -20.31 -19.48 -10.10
C GLN A 780 -19.21 -20.09 -10.99
N SER A 781 -19.39 -20.10 -12.31
CA SER A 781 -18.39 -20.56 -13.28
C SER A 781 -17.22 -19.58 -13.39
N ALA A 782 -16.00 -20.03 -13.12
CA ALA A 782 -14.80 -19.20 -13.22
C ALA A 782 -14.59 -18.65 -14.64
N ARG A 783 -14.42 -17.33 -14.77
CA ARG A 783 -14.24 -16.64 -16.05
C ARG A 783 -12.76 -16.43 -16.34
N ALA A 784 -12.41 -16.37 -17.63
CA ALA A 784 -11.05 -16.03 -18.06
C ALA A 784 -10.59 -14.64 -17.55
N THR A 785 -11.52 -13.69 -17.36
CA THR A 785 -11.22 -12.33 -16.86
C THR A 785 -11.12 -12.23 -15.34
N ASP A 786 -11.54 -13.25 -14.57
CA ASP A 786 -11.64 -13.16 -13.11
C ASP A 786 -10.28 -13.02 -12.41
N GLN A 787 -9.29 -13.80 -12.84
CA GLN A 787 -7.92 -13.75 -12.32
C GLN A 787 -7.22 -12.42 -12.66
N PRO A 788 -7.20 -11.97 -13.93
CA PRO A 788 -6.68 -10.64 -14.29
C PRO A 788 -7.29 -9.50 -13.47
N ILE A 789 -8.61 -9.49 -13.29
CA ILE A 789 -9.31 -8.48 -12.48
C ILE A 789 -8.84 -8.53 -11.01
N TYR A 790 -8.72 -9.72 -10.43
CA TYR A 790 -8.27 -9.87 -9.04
C TYR A 790 -6.83 -9.37 -8.86
N SER A 791 -5.92 -9.77 -9.75
CA SER A 791 -4.52 -9.33 -9.75
C SER A 791 -4.39 -7.81 -9.91
N LEU A 792 -5.17 -7.18 -10.80
CA LEU A 792 -5.18 -5.73 -10.97
C LEU A 792 -5.77 -4.98 -9.75
N LEU A 793 -6.80 -5.51 -9.10
CA LEU A 793 -7.35 -4.92 -7.87
C LEU A 793 -6.36 -4.98 -6.70
N ASN A 794 -5.55 -6.04 -6.63
CA ASN A 794 -4.46 -6.16 -5.67
C ASN A 794 -3.31 -5.21 -6.02
N LEU A 795 -2.93 -5.12 -7.29
CA LEU A 795 -1.89 -4.18 -7.76
C LEU A 795 -2.29 -2.72 -7.48
N TYR A 796 -3.54 -2.34 -7.75
CA TYR A 796 -4.05 -1.02 -7.38
C TYR A 796 -3.85 -0.75 -5.89
N GLN A 797 -4.19 -1.71 -5.01
CA GLN A 797 -3.98 -1.58 -3.57
C GLN A 797 -2.50 -1.40 -3.20
N THR A 798 -1.57 -2.12 -3.82
CA THR A 798 -0.13 -1.91 -3.58
C THR A 798 0.36 -0.54 -4.05
N VAL A 799 -0.17 -0.03 -5.16
CA VAL A 799 0.21 1.27 -5.74
C VAL A 799 -0.31 2.45 -4.90
N ILE A 800 -1.45 2.31 -4.23
CA ILE A 800 -1.96 3.33 -3.29
C ILE A 800 -1.36 3.22 -1.87
N GLN A 801 -0.50 2.23 -1.60
CA GLN A 801 0.12 1.97 -0.29
C GLN A 801 -0.89 1.92 0.89
N ASP A 802 -2.13 1.51 0.61
CA ASP A 802 -3.27 1.73 1.51
C ASP A 802 -3.34 0.67 2.63
N THR A 803 -2.80 1.06 3.78
CA THR A 803 -3.04 0.41 5.09
C THR A 803 -4.23 1.03 5.84
N SER A 804 -4.73 2.20 5.41
CA SER A 804 -5.72 3.00 6.15
C SER A 804 -7.19 2.76 5.76
N GLY A 805 -7.45 1.95 4.73
CA GLY A 805 -8.82 1.63 4.27
C GLY A 805 -9.43 2.70 3.35
N SER A 806 -8.58 3.44 2.64
CA SER A 806 -8.96 4.49 1.67
C SER A 806 -9.27 3.97 0.26
N PHE A 807 -9.16 2.66 0.02
CA PHE A 807 -9.34 1.99 -1.27
C PHE A 807 -10.60 2.43 -2.05
N TYR A 808 -11.81 2.26 -1.51
CA TYR A 808 -13.04 2.58 -2.27
C TYR A 808 -13.21 4.08 -2.56
N PRO A 809 -12.93 5.00 -1.62
CA PRO A 809 -12.84 6.43 -1.92
C PRO A 809 -11.91 6.80 -3.07
N ASN A 810 -10.67 6.32 -3.05
CA ASN A 810 -9.68 6.63 -4.08
C ASN A 810 -10.08 6.00 -5.43
N PHE A 811 -10.56 4.76 -5.40
CA PHE A 811 -11.06 4.04 -6.58
C PHE A 811 -12.28 4.74 -7.20
N MET A 812 -13.21 5.27 -6.39
CA MET A 812 -14.33 6.07 -6.87
C MET A 812 -13.86 7.38 -7.51
N ARG A 813 -12.92 8.09 -6.87
CA ARG A 813 -12.35 9.34 -7.41
C ARG A 813 -11.71 9.14 -8.77
N GLU A 814 -10.86 8.12 -8.93
CA GLU A 814 -10.20 7.85 -10.23
C GLU A 814 -11.21 7.43 -11.33
N ILE A 815 -12.33 6.77 -10.97
CA ILE A 815 -13.41 6.49 -11.93
C ILE A 815 -14.10 7.78 -12.39
N HIS A 816 -14.34 8.72 -11.47
CA HIS A 816 -14.95 10.02 -11.76
C HIS A 816 -14.01 10.94 -12.55
N ASP A 817 -12.72 10.98 -12.19
CA ASP A 817 -11.68 11.76 -12.88
C ASP A 817 -11.47 11.30 -14.33
N LEU A 818 -11.56 9.98 -14.58
CA LEU A 818 -11.50 9.41 -15.93
C LEU A 818 -12.84 9.54 -16.69
N ASP A 819 -13.92 9.90 -16.00
CA ASP A 819 -15.29 10.05 -16.52
C ASP A 819 -15.66 8.90 -17.48
N LEU A 820 -15.59 7.66 -16.99
CA LEU A 820 -15.81 6.47 -17.83
C LEU A 820 -17.31 6.12 -17.91
N PRO A 821 -17.79 5.59 -19.06
CA PRO A 821 -19.14 5.03 -19.14
C PRO A 821 -19.35 3.92 -18.12
N TYR A 822 -20.47 3.98 -17.39
CA TYR A 822 -20.80 3.10 -16.27
C TYR A 822 -20.55 1.61 -16.54
N ASN A 823 -19.77 0.96 -15.66
CA ASN A 823 -19.40 -0.45 -15.83
C ASN A 823 -19.56 -1.32 -14.59
N SER A 824 -20.17 -0.78 -13.54
CA SER A 824 -20.29 -1.40 -12.22
C SER A 824 -18.93 -1.74 -11.61
N LEU A 825 -17.92 -0.88 -11.78
CA LEU A 825 -16.56 -1.07 -11.27
C LEU A 825 -16.52 -1.08 -9.74
N LEU A 826 -17.27 -0.22 -9.05
CA LEU A 826 -17.36 -0.25 -7.59
C LEU A 826 -17.95 -1.58 -7.10
N LEU A 827 -18.97 -2.08 -7.80
CA LEU A 827 -19.59 -3.36 -7.52
C LEU A 827 -18.68 -4.54 -7.88
N LEU A 828 -17.85 -4.42 -8.93
CA LEU A 828 -16.85 -5.42 -9.31
C LEU A 828 -15.80 -5.59 -8.21
N ALA A 829 -15.21 -4.48 -7.77
CA ALA A 829 -14.23 -4.47 -6.69
C ALA A 829 -14.80 -5.09 -5.41
N LEU A 830 -16.03 -4.71 -5.02
CA LEU A 830 -16.70 -5.25 -3.85
C LEU A 830 -16.95 -6.77 -3.95
N ASN A 831 -17.39 -7.29 -5.10
CA ASN A 831 -17.63 -8.73 -5.26
C ASN A 831 -16.34 -9.57 -5.28
N LYS A 832 -15.20 -9.00 -5.71
CA LYS A 832 -13.92 -9.74 -5.79
C LYS A 832 -13.06 -9.62 -4.53
N LYS A 833 -13.16 -8.51 -3.78
CA LYS A 833 -12.53 -8.37 -2.45
C LYS A 833 -13.39 -8.88 -1.29
N GLY A 834 -14.71 -8.74 -1.36
CA GLY A 834 -15.62 -9.06 -0.25
C GLY A 834 -16.21 -10.46 -0.32
N LYS A 835 -16.13 -11.22 0.79
CA LYS A 835 -16.84 -12.50 0.97
C LYS A 835 -18.29 -12.34 1.48
N THR A 836 -18.81 -11.11 1.54
CA THR A 836 -20.09 -10.76 2.18
C THR A 836 -21.25 -10.64 1.19
N SER A 837 -22.42 -11.15 1.57
CA SER A 837 -23.67 -10.96 0.81
C SER A 837 -24.01 -9.46 0.66
N ILE A 838 -24.12 -8.99 -0.58
CA ILE A 838 -24.39 -7.57 -0.89
C ILE A 838 -25.90 -7.32 -0.89
N THR A 839 -26.36 -6.36 -0.07
CA THR A 839 -27.78 -5.99 -0.01
C THR A 839 -28.24 -5.29 -1.30
N LYS A 840 -29.55 -5.39 -1.62
CA LYS A 840 -30.14 -4.68 -2.76
C LYS A 840 -29.95 -3.16 -2.66
N THR A 841 -29.99 -2.61 -1.44
CA THR A 841 -29.75 -1.20 -1.16
C THR A 841 -28.30 -0.80 -1.48
N THR A 842 -27.31 -1.51 -0.90
CA THR A 842 -25.87 -1.26 -1.16
C THR A 842 -25.56 -1.28 -2.66
N ARG A 843 -26.13 -2.24 -3.42
CA ARG A 843 -25.95 -2.31 -4.87
C ARG A 843 -26.47 -1.05 -5.58
N LYS A 844 -27.69 -0.63 -5.29
CA LYS A 844 -28.31 0.57 -5.90
C LYS A 844 -27.51 1.83 -5.54
N THR A 845 -27.02 1.94 -4.31
CA THR A 845 -26.19 3.07 -3.88
C THR A 845 -24.87 3.16 -4.62
N LEU A 846 -24.14 2.03 -4.78
CA LEU A 846 -22.87 2.02 -5.51
C LEU A 846 -23.07 2.34 -7.00
N GLU A 847 -24.18 1.88 -7.59
CA GLU A 847 -24.58 2.25 -8.95
C GLU A 847 -24.87 3.76 -9.08
N GLN A 848 -25.59 4.36 -8.14
CA GLN A 848 -25.86 5.80 -8.12
C GLN A 848 -24.61 6.67 -7.87
N LEU A 849 -23.65 6.17 -7.09
CA LEU A 849 -22.34 6.81 -6.88
C LEU A 849 -21.48 6.75 -8.15
N GLU A 850 -21.43 5.61 -8.84
CA GLU A 850 -20.67 5.45 -10.08
C GLU A 850 -21.27 6.29 -11.24
N THR A 851 -22.59 6.49 -11.27
CA THR A 851 -23.30 7.25 -12.33
C THR A 851 -23.43 8.76 -12.06
N SER A 852 -22.74 9.30 -11.05
CA SER A 852 -22.65 10.75 -10.74
C SER A 852 -23.89 11.44 -10.15
N GLN A 853 -24.93 10.72 -9.69
CA GLN A 853 -26.18 11.35 -9.20
C GLN A 853 -26.31 11.49 -7.67
N LEU A 854 -25.28 11.17 -6.89
CA LEU A 854 -25.31 11.31 -5.43
C LEU A 854 -23.93 11.67 -4.87
N SER A 855 -23.88 12.74 -4.08
CA SER A 855 -22.70 13.09 -3.26
C SER A 855 -22.66 12.28 -1.97
N LEU A 856 -21.48 12.16 -1.35
CA LEU A 856 -21.35 11.52 -0.03
C LEU A 856 -22.13 12.27 1.07
N ALA A 857 -22.30 13.58 0.95
CA ALA A 857 -23.12 14.38 1.86
C ALA A 857 -24.62 14.01 1.78
N GLU A 858 -25.16 13.84 0.57
CA GLU A 858 -26.54 13.38 0.35
C GLU A 858 -26.74 11.91 0.76
N VAL A 859 -25.71 11.07 0.61
CA VAL A 859 -25.76 9.70 1.15
C VAL A 859 -25.82 9.69 2.68
N TRP A 860 -25.07 10.57 3.34
CA TRP A 860 -25.06 10.68 4.80
C TRP A 860 -26.43 11.04 5.39
N THR A 861 -27.17 11.99 4.80
CA THR A 861 -28.48 12.39 5.35
C THR A 861 -29.45 11.21 5.43
N ASN A 862 -29.45 10.32 4.42
CA ASN A 862 -30.31 9.14 4.39
C ASN A 862 -29.77 7.98 5.26
N PRO A 863 -30.44 7.60 6.38
CA PRO A 863 -29.94 6.56 7.29
C PRO A 863 -29.78 5.18 6.63
N SER A 864 -30.67 4.84 5.70
CA SER A 864 -30.71 3.51 5.07
C SER A 864 -29.61 3.32 4.03
N ILE A 865 -29.23 4.41 3.34
CA ILE A 865 -28.18 4.43 2.33
C ILE A 865 -26.82 4.50 3.01
N TYR A 866 -26.64 5.43 3.97
CA TYR A 866 -25.42 5.54 4.77
C TYR A 866 -25.02 4.21 5.40
N LYS A 867 -25.92 3.56 6.16
CA LYS A 867 -25.65 2.26 6.81
C LYS A 867 -25.30 1.14 5.80
N GLY A 868 -25.75 1.27 4.55
CA GLY A 868 -25.46 0.34 3.46
C GLY A 868 -24.06 0.47 2.87
N ILE A 869 -23.37 1.61 3.04
CA ILE A 869 -22.02 1.85 2.49
C ILE A 869 -20.98 2.37 3.50
N GLN A 870 -21.36 2.68 4.75
CA GLN A 870 -20.49 3.26 5.78
C GLN A 870 -19.17 2.51 5.93
N LYS A 871 -19.20 1.16 5.89
CA LYS A 871 -17.99 0.32 5.99
C LYS A 871 -17.04 0.42 4.80
N LEU A 872 -17.50 0.89 3.65
CA LEU A 872 -16.71 1.01 2.42
C LEU A 872 -16.06 2.40 2.29
N PHE A 873 -16.74 3.44 2.79
CA PHE A 873 -16.31 4.84 2.71
C PHE A 873 -16.03 5.45 4.09
N HIS A 874 -15.70 4.62 5.09
CA HIS A 874 -15.52 5.03 6.49
C HIS A 874 -14.54 6.20 6.61
N THR A 875 -13.36 6.06 6.02
CA THR A 875 -12.30 7.07 5.93
C THR A 875 -12.80 8.41 5.36
N SER A 876 -13.57 8.41 4.27
CA SER A 876 -14.12 9.65 3.71
C SER A 876 -15.20 10.29 4.57
N PHE A 877 -16.04 9.49 5.22
CA PHE A 877 -17.02 10.00 6.17
C PHE A 877 -16.32 10.60 7.40
N ASP A 878 -15.31 9.91 7.95
CA ASP A 878 -14.51 10.42 9.05
C ASP A 878 -13.80 11.72 8.68
N GLU A 879 -13.10 11.79 7.55
CA GLU A 879 -12.47 13.03 7.07
C GLU A 879 -13.50 14.17 6.95
N MET A 880 -14.68 13.89 6.39
CA MET A 880 -15.75 14.87 6.27
C MET A 880 -16.20 15.38 7.64
N PHE A 881 -16.36 14.51 8.64
CA PHE A 881 -16.73 14.91 10.00
C PHE A 881 -15.61 15.65 10.73
N HIS A 882 -14.35 15.19 10.62
CA HIS A 882 -13.19 15.82 11.26
C HIS A 882 -12.88 17.22 10.69
N ARG A 883 -13.31 17.51 9.45
CA ARG A 883 -13.19 18.87 8.87
C ARG A 883 -14.24 19.85 9.42
N MET A 884 -15.36 19.37 9.95
CA MET A 884 -16.44 20.22 10.48
C MET A 884 -16.14 20.69 11.90
N ASN A 885 -15.91 22.00 12.08
CA ASN A 885 -15.74 22.60 13.40
C ASN A 885 -17.11 22.91 14.05
N LEU A 886 -17.64 21.94 14.80
CA LEU A 886 -18.94 22.07 15.47
C LEU A 886 -18.98 23.14 16.58
N THR A 887 -17.83 23.64 17.07
CA THR A 887 -17.77 24.71 18.07
C THR A 887 -17.56 26.09 17.46
N SER A 888 -17.59 26.22 16.13
CA SER A 888 -17.54 27.54 15.47
C SER A 888 -18.89 28.27 15.59
N PRO A 889 -18.94 29.59 15.83
CA PRO A 889 -20.19 30.32 16.05
C PRO A 889 -21.23 30.11 14.94
N ASP A 890 -20.80 30.17 13.69
CA ASP A 890 -21.67 30.00 12.51
C ASP A 890 -22.31 28.60 12.46
N THR A 891 -21.53 27.55 12.72
CA THR A 891 -22.04 26.16 12.77
C THR A 891 -22.94 25.92 13.98
N VAL A 892 -22.63 26.53 15.14
CA VAL A 892 -23.49 26.49 16.33
C VAL A 892 -24.85 27.12 16.02
N GLU A 893 -24.88 28.28 15.37
CA GLU A 893 -26.13 28.94 14.99
C GLU A 893 -26.93 28.13 13.97
N GLU A 894 -26.29 27.56 12.93
CA GLU A 894 -26.94 26.68 11.96
C GLU A 894 -27.57 25.45 12.62
N ILE A 895 -26.83 24.75 13.49
CA ILE A 895 -27.32 23.61 14.26
C ILE A 895 -28.52 24.00 15.12
N LEU A 896 -28.44 25.12 15.84
CA LEU A 896 -29.52 25.58 16.71
C LEU A 896 -30.75 26.00 15.90
N ASN A 897 -30.60 26.56 14.71
CA ASN A 897 -31.73 26.89 13.83
C ASN A 897 -32.46 25.65 13.32
N VAL A 898 -31.73 24.59 12.94
CA VAL A 898 -32.34 23.29 12.60
C VAL A 898 -33.03 22.67 13.81
N VAL A 899 -32.41 22.71 15.00
CA VAL A 899 -33.00 22.19 16.25
C VAL A 899 -34.27 22.95 16.65
N ARG A 900 -34.27 24.28 16.51
CA ARG A 900 -35.44 25.14 16.78
C ARG A 900 -36.61 24.85 15.85
N SER A 901 -36.34 24.49 14.58
CA SER A 901 -37.39 24.13 13.60
C SER A 901 -38.29 22.98 14.06
N GLY A 902 -37.74 22.03 14.84
CA GLY A 902 -38.46 20.87 15.35
C GLY A 902 -38.73 19.77 14.32
N ASP A 903 -38.21 19.86 13.08
CA ASP A 903 -38.31 18.74 12.15
C ASP A 903 -37.39 17.59 12.59
N SER A 904 -38.01 16.53 13.10
CA SER A 904 -37.31 15.31 13.52
C SER A 904 -36.43 14.70 12.42
N ASN A 905 -36.77 14.85 11.14
CA ASN A 905 -35.98 14.31 10.04
C ASN A 905 -34.64 15.04 9.87
N ASN A 906 -34.56 16.33 10.24
CA ASN A 906 -33.34 17.14 10.14
C ASN A 906 -32.55 17.15 11.45
N ILE A 907 -33.21 16.94 12.60
CA ILE A 907 -32.55 16.82 13.91
C ILE A 907 -31.75 15.51 14.03
N TRP A 908 -32.27 14.37 13.54
CA TRP A 908 -31.58 13.09 13.64
C TRP A 908 -30.21 13.04 12.92
N PRO A 909 -30.02 13.62 11.72
CA PRO A 909 -28.71 13.84 11.11
C PRO A 909 -27.71 14.60 12.00
N ILE A 910 -28.16 15.63 12.73
CA ILE A 910 -27.29 16.40 13.65
C ILE A 910 -26.87 15.54 14.85
N LEU A 911 -27.81 14.82 15.49
CA LEU A 911 -27.46 13.89 16.57
C LEU A 911 -26.49 12.80 16.09
N ARG A 912 -26.66 12.35 14.83
CA ARG A 912 -25.71 11.41 14.20
C ARG A 912 -24.36 12.07 13.93
N LEU A 913 -24.30 13.34 13.56
CA LEU A 913 -23.05 14.09 13.33
C LEU A 913 -22.24 14.20 14.62
N LEU A 914 -22.88 14.58 15.75
CA LEU A 914 -22.25 14.54 17.08
C LEU A 914 -21.70 13.13 17.39
N ASN A 915 -22.46 12.08 17.10
CA ASN A 915 -22.03 10.70 17.37
C ASN A 915 -20.89 10.21 16.43
N ASN A 916 -20.56 10.90 15.33
CA ASN A 916 -19.48 10.51 14.42
C ASN A 916 -18.32 11.53 14.33
N ASN A 917 -18.49 12.77 14.80
CA ASN A 917 -17.39 13.72 14.96
C ASN A 917 -16.59 13.37 16.23
N THR A 918 -15.38 12.84 16.08
CA THR A 918 -14.54 12.52 17.25
C THR A 918 -13.83 13.70 17.89
N PRO A 919 -13.30 14.71 17.16
CA PRO A 919 -12.73 15.91 17.77
C PRO A 919 -13.66 16.56 18.81
N PHE A 920 -14.97 16.60 18.52
CA PHE A 920 -16.01 17.11 19.42
C PHE A 920 -16.23 16.23 20.68
N LYS A 921 -16.12 14.90 20.56
CA LYS A 921 -16.18 14.00 21.74
C LYS A 921 -14.98 14.20 22.65
N VAL A 922 -13.80 14.38 22.06
CA VAL A 922 -12.54 14.61 22.78
C VAL A 922 -12.55 15.99 23.46
N SER A 923 -13.11 17.01 22.81
CA SER A 923 -13.25 18.34 23.43
C SER A 923 -14.22 18.31 24.61
N LEU A 924 -15.36 17.60 24.52
CA LEU A 924 -16.27 17.42 25.66
C LEU A 924 -15.58 16.83 26.89
N HIS A 925 -14.71 15.82 26.72
CA HIS A 925 -13.98 15.26 27.85
C HIS A 925 -12.97 16.24 28.48
N LYS A 926 -12.33 17.09 27.66
CA LYS A 926 -11.36 18.08 28.15
C LYS A 926 -12.00 19.23 28.94
N ALA A 927 -13.33 19.36 28.94
CA ALA A 927 -14.05 20.48 29.56
C ALA A 927 -14.11 20.46 31.10
N TRP A 928 -13.61 19.41 31.75
CA TRP A 928 -13.45 19.38 33.23
C TRP A 928 -12.29 20.25 33.74
N GLN A 929 -11.34 20.62 32.88
CA GLN A 929 -10.27 21.53 33.29
C GLN A 929 -10.86 22.93 33.52
N PRO A 930 -10.77 23.51 34.73
CA PRO A 930 -11.17 24.90 34.93
C PRO A 930 -10.28 25.81 34.10
N ILE A 931 -10.86 26.91 33.59
CA ILE A 931 -10.07 28.00 32.99
C ILE A 931 -9.13 28.53 34.09
N PRO A 932 -7.79 28.43 33.95
CA PRO A 932 -6.88 28.85 35.01
C PRO A 932 -7.07 30.33 35.33
N HIS A 933 -7.06 30.69 36.61
CA HIS A 933 -7.06 32.11 36.99
C HIS A 933 -5.78 32.75 36.41
N PRO A 934 -5.83 33.97 35.82
CA PRO A 934 -4.67 34.57 35.15
C PRO A 934 -3.41 34.72 36.03
N ASP A 935 -3.58 34.65 37.35
CA ASP A 935 -2.51 34.73 38.36
C ASP A 935 -1.87 33.36 38.69
N GLU A 936 -2.53 32.24 38.40
CA GLU A 936 -2.05 30.87 38.71
C GLU A 936 -1.10 30.32 37.64
N LYS A 937 -0.04 31.06 37.33
CA LYS A 937 1.06 30.59 36.46
C LYS A 937 2.09 29.77 37.24
N VAL A 938 1.70 28.59 37.71
CA VAL A 938 2.59 27.66 38.40
C VAL A 938 2.90 26.43 37.53
N LEU A 939 4.12 26.41 37.00
CA LEU A 939 4.90 25.27 36.47
C LEU A 939 4.33 24.34 35.39
N VAL A 940 3.02 24.32 35.08
CA VAL A 940 2.51 23.66 33.86
C VAL A 940 2.33 24.70 32.77
N ARG A 941 3.14 24.62 31.70
CA ARG A 941 2.97 25.48 30.52
C ARG A 941 1.73 25.08 29.73
N TYR A 942 0.58 25.64 30.10
CA TYR A 942 -0.64 25.55 29.28
C TYR A 942 -0.41 26.26 27.94
N HIS A 943 0.01 25.50 26.93
CA HIS A 943 0.04 25.89 25.54
C HIS A 943 -1.30 25.49 24.89
N PRO A 944 -2.30 26.40 24.79
CA PRO A 944 -3.47 26.11 23.99
C PRO A 944 -3.03 26.03 22.53
N ALA A 945 -3.04 24.82 21.97
CA ALA A 945 -2.94 24.64 20.53
C ALA A 945 -4.02 25.51 19.83
N PRO A 946 -3.73 26.07 18.64
CA PRO A 946 -4.71 26.87 17.92
C PRO A 946 -6.01 26.09 17.74
N ARG A 947 -7.12 26.65 18.25
CA ARG A 947 -8.44 26.02 18.21
C ARG A 947 -8.90 25.89 16.75
N ASP A 948 -8.81 24.69 16.21
CA ASP A 948 -9.21 24.33 14.84
C ASP A 948 -10.25 23.19 14.86
N SER A 949 -10.64 22.66 13.71
CA SER A 949 -11.59 21.53 13.62
C SER A 949 -11.06 20.22 14.23
N ARG A 950 -9.75 20.11 14.48
CA ARG A 950 -9.09 18.94 15.09
C ARG A 950 -8.92 19.12 16.61
N CYS A 951 -8.87 20.36 17.09
CA CYS A 951 -8.93 20.71 18.51
C CYS A 951 -10.04 21.75 18.79
N PRO A 952 -11.33 21.35 18.75
CA PRO A 952 -12.45 22.23 19.09
C PRO A 952 -12.36 22.73 20.53
N ASP A 953 -13.04 23.84 20.84
CA ASP A 953 -12.98 24.38 22.19
C ASP A 953 -13.80 23.52 23.17
N PRO A 954 -13.20 23.04 24.28
CA PRO A 954 -13.89 22.18 25.26
C PRO A 954 -15.16 22.79 25.84
N HIS A 955 -15.14 24.07 26.22
CA HIS A 955 -16.28 24.72 26.87
C HIS A 955 -17.37 25.03 25.85
N ALA A 956 -17.00 25.53 24.66
CA ALA A 956 -17.98 25.77 23.59
C ALA A 956 -18.66 24.47 23.10
N ALA A 957 -18.00 23.31 23.23
CA ALA A 957 -18.61 22.01 22.95
C ALA A 957 -19.70 21.64 23.96
N VAL A 958 -19.48 21.91 25.25
CA VAL A 958 -20.47 21.73 26.32
C VAL A 958 -21.62 22.72 26.13
N ASP A 959 -21.31 24.00 25.87
CA ASP A 959 -22.30 25.05 25.60
C ASP A 959 -23.21 24.71 24.43
N LEU A 960 -22.69 24.16 23.33
CA LEU A 960 -23.51 23.70 22.21
C LEU A 960 -24.52 22.63 22.67
N VAL A 961 -24.07 21.63 23.44
CA VAL A 961 -24.94 20.54 23.91
C VAL A 961 -26.00 21.06 24.90
N ASN A 962 -25.64 22.00 25.76
CA ASN A 962 -26.57 22.69 26.67
C ASN A 962 -27.62 23.50 25.89
N GLN A 963 -27.19 24.33 24.94
CA GLN A 963 -28.07 25.14 24.10
C GLN A 963 -28.99 24.27 23.24
N MET A 964 -28.50 23.14 22.72
CA MET A 964 -29.32 22.14 22.04
C MET A 964 -30.37 21.53 22.98
N ALA A 965 -30.00 21.16 24.21
CA ALA A 965 -30.92 20.60 25.19
C ALA A 965 -32.01 21.61 25.59
N VAL A 966 -31.65 22.87 25.85
CA VAL A 966 -32.60 23.96 26.12
C VAL A 966 -33.54 24.15 24.93
N ALA A 967 -33.01 24.26 23.70
CA ALA A 967 -33.80 24.45 22.48
C ALA A 967 -34.77 23.28 22.22
N LEU A 968 -34.32 22.02 22.37
CA LEU A 968 -35.16 20.82 22.25
C LEU A 968 -36.24 20.77 23.35
N SER A 969 -35.91 21.19 24.57
CA SER A 969 -36.87 21.25 25.68
C SER A 969 -37.97 22.29 25.40
N CYS A 970 -37.64 23.42 24.78
CA CYS A 970 -38.56 24.52 24.51
C CYS A 970 -39.27 24.44 23.14
N CYS A 971 -38.81 23.59 22.22
CA CYS A 971 -39.38 23.47 20.88
C CYS A 971 -40.85 23.01 20.90
N ARG A 972 -41.74 23.85 20.36
CA ARG A 972 -43.20 23.61 20.35
C ARG A 972 -43.65 22.58 19.30
N HIS A 973 -42.85 22.34 18.26
CA HIS A 973 -43.21 21.43 17.16
C HIS A 973 -42.94 19.94 17.48
N LEU A 974 -42.05 19.64 18.42
CA LEU A 974 -41.84 18.29 18.94
C LEU A 974 -42.93 17.93 19.96
N THR A 975 -43.36 16.67 20.01
CA THR A 975 -44.17 16.18 21.13
C THR A 975 -43.35 16.10 22.43
N PRO A 976 -43.97 16.09 23.63
CA PRO A 976 -43.23 15.91 24.89
C PRO A 976 -42.37 14.64 24.91
N CYS A 977 -42.85 13.55 24.29
CA CYS A 977 -42.11 12.29 24.18
C CYS A 977 -40.86 12.42 23.30
N GLN A 978 -40.98 13.04 22.11
CA GLN A 978 -39.83 13.27 21.23
C GLN A 978 -38.81 14.23 21.86
N SER A 979 -39.28 15.32 22.48
CA SER A 979 -38.45 16.29 23.19
C SER A 979 -37.68 15.61 24.34
N PHE A 980 -38.36 14.86 25.21
CA PHE A 980 -37.72 14.11 26.29
C PHE A 980 -36.71 13.08 25.75
N HIS A 981 -37.06 12.31 24.71
CA HIS A 981 -36.16 11.32 24.12
C HIS A 981 -34.88 11.95 23.55
N MET A 982 -34.98 13.10 22.87
CA MET A 982 -33.82 13.79 22.30
C MET A 982 -32.94 14.45 23.38
N VAL A 983 -33.54 15.09 24.41
CA VAL A 983 -32.78 15.66 25.54
C VAL A 983 -32.14 14.56 26.40
N HIS A 984 -32.83 13.43 26.61
CA HIS A 984 -32.27 12.25 27.29
C HIS A 984 -31.15 11.59 26.47
N TRP A 985 -31.24 11.60 25.13
CA TRP A 985 -30.14 11.16 24.27
C TRP A 985 -28.91 12.05 24.44
N LEU A 986 -29.07 13.39 24.51
CA LEU A 986 -27.97 14.32 24.79
C LEU A 986 -27.38 14.10 26.19
N TYR A 987 -28.21 13.84 27.20
CA TYR A 987 -27.72 13.47 28.55
C TYR A 987 -26.85 12.22 28.50
N GLY A 988 -27.35 11.16 27.85
CA GLY A 988 -26.62 9.93 27.64
C GLY A 988 -25.39 10.10 26.73
N TYR A 989 -25.33 11.15 25.90
CA TYR A 989 -24.18 11.48 25.07
C TYR A 989 -23.08 12.17 25.89
N LEU A 990 -23.40 13.22 26.66
CA LEU A 990 -22.46 13.85 27.60
C LEU A 990 -21.86 12.81 28.57
N ARG A 991 -22.71 11.98 29.18
CA ARG A 991 -22.28 10.94 30.13
C ARG A 991 -21.44 9.83 29.49
N ARG A 992 -21.61 9.53 28.19
CA ARG A 992 -20.79 8.53 27.46
C ARG A 992 -19.44 9.07 27.02
N HIS A 993 -19.34 10.37 26.75
CA HIS A 993 -18.10 11.02 26.31
C HIS A 993 -17.45 11.85 27.42
N GLY A 994 -17.84 11.59 28.67
CA GLY A 994 -17.22 12.17 29.85
C GLY A 994 -17.22 13.70 29.87
N GLY A 995 -18.26 14.36 29.37
CA GLY A 995 -18.42 15.81 29.51
C GLY A 995 -19.12 16.20 30.83
N PRO A 996 -18.90 17.42 31.34
CA PRO A 996 -19.65 17.96 32.47
C PRO A 996 -21.15 18.09 32.13
N VAL A 997 -21.99 18.14 33.16
CA VAL A 997 -23.44 18.28 33.05
C VAL A 997 -23.86 19.47 33.91
N ASP A 998 -24.22 20.56 33.25
CA ASP A 998 -24.52 21.81 33.94
C ASP A 998 -25.94 21.86 34.51
N PRO A 999 -26.20 22.71 35.52
CA PRO A 999 -27.54 22.99 36.06
C PRO A 999 -28.58 23.30 34.95
N GLU A 1000 -28.19 24.09 33.94
CA GLU A 1000 -29.05 24.42 32.81
C GLU A 1000 -29.51 23.18 32.02
N PHE A 1001 -28.62 22.20 31.85
CA PHE A 1001 -28.94 20.95 31.15
C PHE A 1001 -29.99 20.15 31.92
N VAL A 1002 -29.83 19.98 33.24
CA VAL A 1002 -30.78 19.19 34.04
C VAL A 1002 -32.13 19.90 34.21
N ARG A 1003 -32.16 21.24 34.22
CA ARG A 1003 -33.38 22.05 34.10
C ARG A 1003 -34.09 21.80 32.76
N ALA A 1004 -33.35 21.75 31.65
CA ALA A 1004 -33.91 21.41 30.33
C ALA A 1004 -34.48 19.98 30.29
N LEU A 1005 -33.80 19.01 30.90
CA LEU A 1005 -34.29 17.62 31.03
C LEU A 1005 -35.59 17.55 31.86
N TYR A 1006 -35.67 18.27 32.98
CA TYR A 1006 -36.88 18.38 33.79
C TYR A 1006 -38.04 19.06 33.04
N HIS A 1007 -37.74 20.13 32.31
CA HIS A 1007 -38.73 20.83 31.50
C HIS A 1007 -39.30 19.92 30.40
N ALA A 1008 -38.44 19.20 29.67
CA ALA A 1008 -38.84 18.25 28.63
C ALA A 1008 -39.64 17.04 29.16
N GLY A 1009 -39.14 16.40 30.23
CA GLY A 1009 -39.71 15.16 30.74
C GLY A 1009 -40.86 15.31 31.75
N VAL A 1010 -40.98 16.46 32.43
CA VAL A 1010 -41.98 16.67 33.49
C VAL A 1010 -42.91 17.84 33.17
N VAL A 1011 -42.37 19.06 33.03
CA VAL A 1011 -43.20 20.27 32.86
C VAL A 1011 -44.04 20.18 31.58
N ARG A 1012 -43.44 19.74 30.48
CA ARG A 1012 -44.16 19.58 29.20
C ARG A 1012 -45.20 18.47 29.24
N TYR A 1013 -44.91 17.33 29.85
CA TYR A 1013 -45.91 16.28 30.01
C TYR A 1013 -47.12 16.76 30.82
N ARG A 1014 -46.89 17.49 31.93
CA ARG A 1014 -47.96 18.10 32.75
C ARG A 1014 -48.77 19.14 31.95
N ARG A 1015 -48.11 20.03 31.19
CA ARG A 1015 -48.77 21.04 30.32
C ARG A 1015 -49.60 20.39 29.20
N ASP A 1016 -49.14 19.28 28.64
CA ASP A 1016 -49.82 18.53 27.56
C ASP A 1016 -50.89 17.55 28.08
N GLY A 1017 -51.20 17.58 29.38
CA GLY A 1017 -52.19 16.69 30.03
C GLY A 1017 -51.79 15.21 30.10
N ARG A 1018 -50.52 14.86 29.79
CA ARG A 1018 -50.04 13.48 29.74
C ARG A 1018 -49.59 12.99 31.10
N ARG A 1019 -49.95 11.75 31.44
CA ARG A 1019 -49.39 11.06 32.62
C ARG A 1019 -47.91 10.72 32.38
N ILE A 1020 -47.09 10.96 33.40
CA ILE A 1020 -45.69 10.53 33.50
C ILE A 1020 -45.68 9.26 34.35
N SER A 1021 -44.85 8.27 34.03
CA SER A 1021 -44.70 7.11 34.92
C SER A 1021 -43.94 7.49 36.19
N ALA A 1022 -44.27 6.86 37.32
CA ALA A 1022 -43.56 7.10 38.59
C ALA A 1022 -42.05 6.91 38.42
N THR A 1023 -41.64 5.81 37.77
CA THR A 1023 -40.25 5.49 37.45
C THR A 1023 -39.55 6.56 36.61
N GLN A 1024 -40.21 7.14 35.60
CA GLN A 1024 -39.63 8.23 34.81
C GLN A 1024 -39.48 9.51 35.63
N TYR A 1025 -40.47 9.84 36.46
CA TYR A 1025 -40.43 11.02 37.32
C TYR A 1025 -39.33 10.91 38.38
N GLU A 1026 -39.22 9.76 39.05
CA GLU A 1026 -38.19 9.44 40.03
C GLU A 1026 -36.79 9.46 39.40
N TYR A 1027 -36.62 8.86 38.22
CA TYR A 1027 -35.36 8.89 37.48
C TYR A 1027 -34.92 10.31 37.11
N ILE A 1028 -35.83 11.16 36.60
CA ILE A 1028 -35.51 12.55 36.29
C ILE A 1028 -35.17 13.31 37.58
N ARG A 1029 -35.97 13.15 38.65
CA ARG A 1029 -35.73 13.80 39.95
C ARG A 1029 -34.36 13.41 40.54
N TRP A 1030 -33.96 12.15 40.40
CA TRP A 1030 -32.65 11.65 40.81
C TRP A 1030 -31.49 12.23 39.99
N ILE A 1031 -31.68 12.49 38.68
CA ILE A 1031 -30.68 13.21 37.88
C ILE A 1031 -30.56 14.65 38.36
N VAL A 1032 -31.66 15.40 38.44
CA VAL A 1032 -31.62 16.83 38.80
C VAL A 1032 -30.98 17.00 40.19
N GLY A 1033 -31.35 16.16 41.16
CA GLY A 1033 -30.79 16.18 42.52
C GLY A 1033 -29.31 15.78 42.66
N LYS A 1034 -28.61 15.44 41.56
CA LYS A 1034 -27.15 15.26 41.55
C LYS A 1034 -26.37 16.49 41.10
N PHE A 1035 -27.02 17.43 40.41
CA PHE A 1035 -26.35 18.58 39.76
C PHE A 1035 -26.95 19.94 40.18
N GLU A 1036 -28.04 19.95 40.96
CA GLU A 1036 -28.66 21.15 41.55
C GLU A 1036 -28.54 21.15 43.09
N SER A 1037 -28.64 22.34 43.69
CA SER A 1037 -28.73 22.48 45.14
C SER A 1037 -30.07 21.95 45.69
N SER A 1038 -30.09 21.61 46.98
CA SER A 1038 -31.31 21.15 47.66
C SER A 1038 -32.46 22.17 47.60
N GLU A 1039 -32.14 23.47 47.63
CA GLU A 1039 -33.11 24.57 47.52
C GLU A 1039 -33.80 24.60 46.15
N VAL A 1040 -33.03 24.53 45.05
CA VAL A 1040 -33.57 24.49 43.69
C VAL A 1040 -34.36 23.19 43.45
N MET A 1041 -33.96 22.08 44.09
CA MET A 1041 -34.71 20.83 44.06
C MET A 1041 -36.07 20.92 44.76
N GLU A 1042 -36.18 21.66 45.86
CA GLU A 1042 -37.47 21.93 46.51
C GLU A 1042 -38.34 22.83 45.63
N GLU A 1043 -37.79 23.89 45.04
CA GLU A 1043 -38.53 24.78 44.12
C GLU A 1043 -39.04 24.05 42.86
N LEU A 1044 -38.20 23.22 42.22
CA LEU A 1044 -38.59 22.44 41.04
C LEU A 1044 -39.62 21.34 41.37
N THR A 1045 -39.60 20.79 42.58
CA THR A 1045 -40.51 19.70 42.99
C THR A 1045 -41.74 20.17 43.76
N ALA A 1046 -41.80 21.46 44.13
CA ALA A 1046 -43.01 22.10 44.60
C ALA A 1046 -44.18 21.86 43.64
N LEU A 1047 -45.37 21.65 44.20
CA LEU A 1047 -46.58 21.63 43.40
C LEU A 1047 -46.72 23.00 42.71
N PRO A 1048 -46.99 23.04 41.39
CA PRO A 1048 -47.31 24.32 40.76
C PRO A 1048 -48.52 24.91 41.49
N GLN A 1049 -48.42 26.16 41.94
CA GLN A 1049 -49.54 26.90 42.48
C GLN A 1049 -50.55 27.15 41.35
N ILE A 1050 -51.43 26.16 41.10
CA ILE A 1050 -52.61 26.32 40.25
C ILE A 1050 -53.67 27.05 41.09
N GLY A 1051 -53.44 28.35 41.29
CA GLY A 1051 -54.47 29.32 41.65
C GLY A 1051 -54.79 30.17 40.42
N GLU A 1052 -56.04 30.40 40.02
CA GLU A 1052 -57.29 29.82 40.49
C GLU A 1052 -58.21 29.65 39.28
N SER A 1053 -59.05 28.61 39.28
CA SER A 1053 -60.23 28.62 38.43
C SER A 1053 -61.21 29.68 38.96
N ARG A 1054 -61.29 30.85 38.30
CA ARG A 1054 -62.40 31.80 38.51
C ARG A 1054 -63.71 31.16 38.05
N VAL A 1055 -64.35 30.42 38.95
CA VAL A 1055 -65.74 29.98 38.80
C VAL A 1055 -66.65 31.08 39.33
N GLY A 1056 -67.47 31.65 38.46
CA GLY A 1056 -68.70 32.35 38.83
C GLY A 1056 -68.62 33.86 39.02
N ARG A 1057 -68.97 34.60 37.97
CA ARG A 1057 -70.11 35.54 38.00
C ARG A 1057 -70.95 35.35 36.74
N GLN A 1058 -72.22 35.75 36.85
CA GLN A 1058 -73.35 35.45 35.96
C GLN A 1058 -73.17 35.98 34.54
#